data_AF-A0A973Y858-F1
#
_entry.id   AF-A0A973Y858-F1
#
_cell.length_a   1.000
_cell.length_b   1.000
_cell.length_c   1.000
_cell.angle_alpha   90.00
_cell.angle_beta   90.00
_cell.angle_gamma   90.00
#
_symmetry.space_group_name_H-M   'P 1'
#
loop_
_entity.id
_entity.type
_entity.pdbx_description
1 polymer ?
#
loop_
_entity_poly.entity_id
_entity_poly.type
_entity_poly.pdbx_seq_one_letter_code
_entity_poly.pdbx_strand_id
1 'polypeptide(L)'
;PTQAGVGWQVPEALLEQIQGEILQRIVDGLRQEGTAYVGVLQASLMVTKEGVKILNFKCQFGDPQCQAILALLETDLYEVLEAALEGQLCHTVPTWRQGTAVCVVMASQGYPEQHSTGHEVTGLSQAQALGLQVFHGGTALKDGRVVTTGGRVLSITAVREDLLEALGDANRGVATIHFQGATYRRDIGHRGLRLLQQPLYVSPGTDTPAQVFPSAVAVALGGFPSNGCVCPPGSRSALGGSAGFFDLKASGYDDPILVAQTKDLGPKLQIAQVCKRHDTIGQDLVALCANALLAQGAEPLFFLSHFACGKLDAEVTETIQEGIAEACRSAGCAFLGRNTPLLWDLKVLRLELSPGKWALEAEAARGTRVAGFCLVPEQLSFWASTPLPLLVAGEALLSPARMYSPSLLPVLRSGHVKAFAPIAEEGLVGGIARILPEHLSAILDALSWKIPEIFCWLYKEGNLSAEEMAQTFPCGIGAVLLVQQDLAQHVLRTICRQEQAWPIGRVVSPGHTGAHVEVQNLEAALQLSSPQGSLSDGAPEARPQPARRRVRVAVLVSGTGTTLSALIGDTRQPGSRAQLVLLISSRAGVEELRNAARAGIPTRVIDPKLFGSRAEFDSTLDHVLEEFSVELICLAGFVRVLSSPFLCKWRGK
;
A
#
# COMPACT_ATOMS: atom_id res chain seq x y z
N PRO A 1 35.38 1.13 21.74
CA PRO A 1 35.69 2.57 21.58
C PRO A 1 34.50 3.42 22.03
N THR A 2 34.38 3.54 23.35
CA THR A 2 33.70 4.61 24.05
C THR A 2 34.59 5.86 23.97
N GLN A 3 34.01 7.07 23.88
CA GLN A 3 34.67 8.39 23.93
C GLN A 3 35.04 9.13 22.61
N ALA A 4 34.59 8.72 21.43
CA ALA A 4 34.64 9.62 20.25
C ALA A 4 33.24 10.13 19.93
N GLY A 5 32.99 11.41 20.19
CA GLY A 5 31.72 12.11 19.96
C GLY A 5 31.37 12.33 18.49
N VAL A 6 31.35 11.25 17.69
CA VAL A 6 30.76 11.24 16.36
C VAL A 6 29.28 10.89 16.53
N GLY A 7 28.49 11.91 16.87
CA GLY A 7 27.13 11.77 17.42
C GLY A 7 26.13 11.10 16.48
N TRP A 8 26.07 9.77 16.50
CA TRP A 8 24.80 9.07 16.39
C TRP A 8 24.00 9.42 17.66
N GLN A 9 22.88 10.10 17.51
CA GLN A 9 22.00 10.47 18.62
C GLN A 9 21.21 9.26 19.10
N VAL A 10 21.94 8.32 19.69
CA VAL A 10 21.49 7.04 20.19
C VAL A 10 21.97 6.97 21.65
N PRO A 11 21.10 6.70 22.64
CA PRO A 11 21.52 6.55 24.03
C PRO A 11 22.68 5.55 24.16
N GLU A 12 23.63 5.80 25.08
CA GLU A 12 24.82 4.96 25.25
C GLU A 12 24.48 3.48 25.45
N ALA A 13 23.44 3.18 26.25
CA ALA A 13 22.91 1.83 26.43
C ALA A 13 22.45 1.16 25.13
N LEU A 14 21.89 1.93 24.19
CA LEU A 14 21.45 1.42 22.90
C LEU A 14 22.65 1.20 21.95
N LEU A 15 23.70 2.00 22.07
CA LEU A 15 24.96 1.79 21.34
C LEU A 15 25.65 0.50 21.79
N GLU A 16 25.70 0.25 23.10
CA GLU A 16 26.22 -1.01 23.67
C GLU A 16 25.41 -2.22 23.18
N GLN A 17 24.08 -2.09 23.16
CA GLN A 17 23.20 -3.13 22.61
C GLN A 17 23.51 -3.42 21.14
N ILE A 18 23.69 -2.39 20.31
CA ILE A 18 24.04 -2.55 18.89
C ILE A 18 25.40 -3.25 18.74
N GLN A 19 26.39 -2.86 19.53
CA GLN A 19 27.72 -3.47 19.48
C GLN A 19 27.68 -4.95 19.88
N GLY A 20 27.05 -5.28 21.00
CA GLY A 20 27.04 -6.66 21.52
C GLY A 20 26.07 -7.60 20.80
N GLU A 21 24.85 -7.16 20.51
CA GLU A 21 23.79 -8.05 20.01
C GLU A 21 23.75 -8.13 18.48
N ILE A 22 24.30 -7.13 17.78
CA ILE A 22 24.28 -7.06 16.32
C ILE A 22 25.69 -7.18 15.76
N LEU A 23 26.56 -6.20 16.00
CA LEU A 23 27.87 -6.14 15.33
C LEU A 23 28.77 -7.30 15.73
N GLN A 24 28.85 -7.61 17.03
CA GLN A 24 29.67 -8.73 17.52
C GLN A 24 29.17 -10.08 17.02
N ARG A 25 27.85 -10.31 16.98
CA ARG A 25 27.27 -11.56 16.46
C ARG A 25 27.59 -11.79 14.98
N ILE A 26 27.68 -10.73 14.19
CA ILE A 26 28.09 -10.83 12.78
C ILE A 26 29.55 -11.26 12.69
N VAL A 27 30.43 -10.64 13.47
CA VAL A 27 31.86 -11.00 13.50
C VAL A 27 32.05 -12.45 13.96
N ASP A 28 31.30 -12.87 14.98
CA ASP A 28 31.36 -14.25 15.49
C ASP A 28 30.82 -15.26 14.47
N GLY A 29 29.74 -14.93 13.75
CA GLY A 29 29.22 -15.75 12.65
C GLY A 29 30.23 -15.91 11.51
N LEU A 30 30.83 -14.82 11.05
CA LEU A 30 31.89 -14.85 10.03
C LEU A 30 33.07 -15.72 10.48
N ARG A 31 33.46 -15.62 11.76
CA ARG A 31 34.51 -16.46 12.36
C ARG A 31 34.11 -17.95 12.38
N GLN A 32 32.88 -18.28 12.76
CA GLN A 32 32.39 -19.66 12.80
C GLN A 32 32.36 -20.30 11.40
N GLU A 33 32.03 -19.51 10.39
CA GLU A 33 32.02 -19.96 8.99
C GLU A 33 33.42 -20.01 8.35
N GLY A 34 34.45 -19.54 9.06
CA GLY A 34 35.81 -19.46 8.52
C GLY A 34 35.98 -18.38 7.44
N THR A 35 35.06 -17.41 7.38
CA THR A 35 35.05 -16.34 6.38
C THR A 35 35.84 -15.13 6.91
N ALA A 36 37.05 -14.93 6.39
CA ALA A 36 37.82 -13.72 6.67
C ALA A 36 37.20 -12.52 5.95
N TYR A 37 36.82 -11.48 6.70
CA TYR A 37 36.34 -10.21 6.15
C TYR A 37 37.37 -9.11 6.37
N VAL A 38 37.81 -8.50 5.27
CA VAL A 38 38.74 -7.36 5.26
C VAL A 38 38.05 -6.21 4.56
N GLY A 39 37.71 -5.16 5.30
CA GLY A 39 37.01 -4.00 4.78
C GLY A 39 36.16 -3.29 5.83
N VAL A 40 35.33 -2.36 5.37
CA VAL A 40 34.41 -1.59 6.23
C VAL A 40 32.98 -2.10 6.02
N LEU A 41 32.39 -2.61 7.10
CA LEU A 41 31.00 -3.04 7.12
C LEU A 41 30.12 -1.98 7.78
N GLN A 42 29.23 -1.38 7.01
CA GLN A 42 28.24 -0.42 7.49
C GLN A 42 26.89 -1.13 7.69
N ALA A 43 26.35 -1.09 8.90
CA ALA A 43 25.01 -1.58 9.20
C ALA A 43 23.99 -0.45 9.11
N SER A 44 23.00 -0.57 8.23
CA SER A 44 21.83 0.30 8.27
C SER A 44 20.85 -0.27 9.28
N LEU A 45 20.61 0.47 10.36
CA LEU A 45 19.79 0.04 11.48
C LEU A 45 18.51 0.86 11.56
N MET A 46 17.44 0.23 12.04
CA MET A 46 16.16 0.86 12.37
C MET A 46 15.89 0.64 13.85
N VAL A 47 15.80 1.72 14.62
CA VAL A 47 15.38 1.66 16.03
C VAL A 47 13.86 1.57 16.05
N THR A 48 13.31 0.47 16.57
CA THR A 48 11.87 0.29 16.78
C THR A 48 11.57 0.16 18.27
N LYS A 49 10.29 0.15 18.66
CA LYS A 49 9.91 -0.09 20.06
C LYS A 49 10.27 -1.50 20.56
N GLU A 50 10.53 -2.44 19.65
CA GLU A 50 10.92 -3.83 19.94
C GLU A 50 12.46 -4.02 19.95
N GLY A 51 13.23 -2.94 19.88
CA GLY A 51 14.68 -2.96 19.80
C GLY A 51 15.22 -2.61 18.42
N VAL A 52 16.52 -2.83 18.21
CA VAL A 52 17.20 -2.46 16.96
C VAL A 52 17.04 -3.56 15.92
N LYS A 53 16.51 -3.21 14.75
CA LYS A 53 16.40 -4.10 13.59
C LYS A 53 17.44 -3.74 12.52
N ILE A 54 17.96 -4.74 11.84
CA ILE A 54 18.91 -4.57 10.74
C ILE A 54 18.13 -4.42 9.43
N LEU A 55 18.37 -3.34 8.68
CA LEU A 55 17.75 -3.12 7.36
C LEU A 55 18.58 -3.70 6.23
N ASN A 56 19.89 -3.41 6.22
CA ASN A 56 20.86 -3.95 5.28
C ASN A 56 22.28 -3.71 5.77
N PHE A 57 23.22 -4.39 5.13
CA PHE A 57 24.65 -4.09 5.22
C PHE A 57 25.15 -3.48 3.92
N LYS A 58 26.12 -2.58 4.04
CA LYS A 58 26.80 -1.93 2.92
C LYS A 58 28.30 -1.95 3.16
N CYS A 59 29.06 -1.93 2.07
CA CYS A 59 30.52 -1.89 2.08
C CYS A 59 31.04 -0.83 1.10
N GLN A 60 30.37 0.34 1.07
CA GLN A 60 30.68 1.43 0.15
C GLN A 60 30.93 2.71 0.94
N PHE A 61 31.82 3.57 0.44
CA PHE A 61 32.13 4.88 1.04
C PHE A 61 31.37 6.05 0.36
N GLY A 62 30.53 5.74 -0.64
CA GLY A 62 29.87 6.74 -1.49
C GLY A 62 28.54 7.27 -0.95
N ASP A 63 28.06 6.81 0.20
CA ASP A 63 26.83 7.29 0.80
C ASP A 63 27.05 8.58 1.64
N PRO A 64 26.02 9.44 1.75
CA PRO A 64 26.13 10.68 2.52
C PRO A 64 26.42 10.48 4.01
N GLN A 65 26.05 9.34 4.60
CA GLN A 65 26.35 9.04 5.99
C GLN A 65 27.86 8.83 6.17
N CYS A 66 28.48 8.09 5.26
CA CYS A 66 29.93 7.92 5.23
C CYS A 66 30.68 9.25 5.03
N GLN A 67 30.18 10.14 4.16
CA GLN A 67 30.77 11.47 3.95
C GLN A 67 30.76 12.33 5.22
N ALA A 68 29.70 12.26 6.04
CA ALA A 68 29.65 12.96 7.32
C ALA A 68 30.61 12.34 8.35
N ILE A 69 30.69 11.01 8.42
CA ILE A 69 31.52 10.30 9.40
C ILE A 69 33.00 10.48 9.10
N LEU A 70 33.42 10.25 7.85
CA LEU A 70 34.83 10.38 7.45
C LEU A 70 35.37 11.80 7.61
N ALA A 71 34.51 12.83 7.55
CA ALA A 71 34.92 14.21 7.81
C ALA A 71 35.41 14.43 9.26
N LEU A 72 35.10 13.51 10.17
CA LEU A 72 35.57 13.49 11.55
C LEU A 72 36.74 12.52 11.78
N LEU A 73 37.20 11.79 10.75
CA LEU A 73 38.34 10.89 10.89
C LEU A 73 39.64 11.72 10.99
N GLU A 74 40.43 11.48 12.05
CA GLU A 74 41.73 12.13 12.24
C GLU A 74 42.89 11.29 11.72
N THR A 75 42.82 9.97 11.88
CA THR A 75 43.81 9.05 11.28
C THR A 75 43.71 9.08 9.76
N ASP A 76 44.83 8.94 9.08
CA ASP A 76 44.81 8.86 7.62
C ASP A 76 44.02 7.62 7.17
N LEU A 77 43.05 7.81 6.27
CA LEU A 77 42.22 6.71 5.78
C LEU A 77 43.05 5.64 5.06
N TYR A 78 44.14 6.01 4.38
CA TYR A 78 45.07 5.08 3.76
C TYR A 78 45.73 4.18 4.81
N GLU A 79 46.21 4.74 5.92
CA GLU A 79 46.82 3.96 7.02
C GLU A 79 45.82 2.97 7.63
N VAL A 80 44.55 3.38 7.78
CA VAL A 80 43.47 2.51 8.26
C VAL A 80 43.20 1.36 7.29
N LEU A 81 43.17 1.64 5.98
CA LEU A 81 42.95 0.63 4.95
C LEU A 81 44.14 -0.33 4.81
N GLU A 82 45.37 0.19 4.85
CA GLU A 82 46.61 -0.60 4.84
C GLU A 82 46.69 -1.51 6.06
N ALA A 83 46.45 -0.98 7.26
CA ALA A 83 46.40 -1.78 8.49
C ALA A 83 45.29 -2.83 8.46
N ALA A 84 44.14 -2.55 7.83
CA ALA A 84 43.09 -3.54 7.64
C ALA A 84 43.53 -4.67 6.68
N LEU A 85 44.17 -4.33 5.57
CA LEU A 85 44.70 -5.28 4.58
C LEU A 85 45.79 -6.18 5.17
N GLU A 86 46.64 -5.63 6.03
CA GLU A 86 47.73 -6.36 6.70
C GLU A 86 47.28 -7.11 7.96
N GLY A 87 46.01 -6.98 8.36
CA GLY A 87 45.47 -7.59 9.57
C GLY A 87 46.01 -6.95 10.87
N GLN A 88 46.54 -5.73 10.79
CA GLN A 88 47.14 -4.98 11.90
C GLN A 88 46.24 -3.87 12.47
N LEU A 89 44.97 -3.81 12.06
CA LEU A 89 44.03 -2.77 12.50
C LEU A 89 43.87 -2.68 14.03
N CYS A 90 44.11 -3.77 14.76
CA CYS A 90 44.12 -3.78 16.23
C CYS A 90 45.29 -2.98 16.85
N HIS A 91 46.35 -2.72 16.10
CA HIS A 91 47.51 -1.91 16.49
C HIS A 91 47.38 -0.45 16.02
N THR A 92 46.63 -0.21 14.95
CA THR A 92 46.42 1.12 14.36
C THR A 92 44.92 1.46 14.36
N VAL A 93 44.37 1.67 15.57
CA VAL A 93 42.94 1.96 15.74
C VAL A 93 42.62 3.38 15.24
N PRO A 94 41.62 3.56 14.36
CA PRO A 94 41.24 4.89 13.85
C PRO A 94 40.82 5.85 14.97
N THR A 95 41.44 7.02 15.01
CA THR A 95 41.10 8.15 15.87
C THR A 95 40.15 9.11 15.17
N TRP A 96 39.25 9.72 15.95
CA TRP A 96 38.20 10.59 15.45
C TRP A 96 38.19 11.90 16.22
N ARG A 97 37.97 12.99 15.49
CA ARG A 97 37.84 14.34 16.01
C ARG A 97 36.57 14.46 16.85
N GLN A 98 36.68 15.16 17.98
CA GLN A 98 35.51 15.61 18.73
C GLN A 98 34.83 16.77 18.00
N GLY A 99 33.57 16.59 17.63
CA GLY A 99 32.81 17.62 16.93
C GLY A 99 31.61 17.04 16.21
N THR A 100 30.85 17.93 15.57
CA THR A 100 29.63 17.59 14.85
C THR A 100 29.84 17.78 13.35
N ALA A 101 29.48 16.76 12.57
CA ALA A 101 29.44 16.82 11.12
C ALA A 101 28.00 16.77 10.61
N VAL A 102 27.63 17.70 9.73
CA VAL A 102 26.34 17.72 9.04
C VAL A 102 26.59 17.67 7.54
N CYS A 103 26.10 16.62 6.89
CA CYS A 103 26.14 16.46 5.44
C CYS A 103 24.74 16.67 4.85
N VAL A 104 24.60 17.64 3.94
CA VAL A 104 23.36 17.91 3.21
C VAL A 104 23.57 17.62 1.73
N VAL A 105 22.69 16.80 1.18
CA VAL A 105 22.72 16.39 -0.22
C VAL A 105 21.88 17.35 -1.06
N MET A 106 22.47 17.85 -2.14
CA MET A 106 21.78 18.58 -3.20
C MET A 106 21.49 17.65 -4.37
N ALA A 107 20.23 17.61 -4.78
CA ALA A 107 19.72 16.77 -5.84
C ALA A 107 19.12 17.63 -6.95
N SER A 108 19.22 17.15 -8.20
CA SER A 108 18.48 17.71 -9.32
C SER A 108 16.99 17.49 -9.12
N GLN A 109 16.20 18.47 -9.52
CA GLN A 109 14.75 18.42 -9.48
C GLN A 109 14.22 17.14 -10.13
N GLY A 110 13.36 16.41 -9.41
CA GLY A 110 12.76 15.15 -9.87
C GLY A 110 13.48 13.87 -9.44
N TYR A 111 14.61 13.95 -8.73
CA TYR A 111 15.19 12.79 -8.03
C TYR A 111 14.23 12.27 -6.93
N PRO A 112 14.06 10.94 -6.75
CA PRO A 112 14.84 9.83 -7.32
C PRO A 112 14.36 9.30 -8.68
N GLU A 113 13.29 9.87 -9.24
CA GLU A 113 12.76 9.49 -10.55
C GLU A 113 13.62 10.14 -11.66
N GLN A 114 13.02 10.68 -12.71
CA GLN A 114 13.81 11.34 -13.75
C GLN A 114 14.25 12.72 -13.25
N HIS A 115 15.48 13.11 -13.59
CA HIS A 115 16.09 14.37 -13.18
C HIS A 115 16.74 15.06 -14.38
N SER A 116 16.99 16.37 -14.27
CA SER A 116 17.68 17.13 -15.32
C SER A 116 19.21 17.12 -15.11
N THR A 117 19.92 17.06 -16.23
CA THR A 117 21.39 16.98 -16.31
C THR A 117 21.89 18.03 -17.30
N GLY A 118 23.12 18.50 -17.14
CA GLY A 118 23.77 19.47 -18.01
C GLY A 118 23.72 20.90 -17.47
N HIS A 119 23.18 21.11 -16.26
CA HIS A 119 23.11 22.44 -15.65
C HIS A 119 24.44 22.80 -15.02
N GLU A 120 24.92 24.01 -15.29
CA GLU A 120 26.12 24.54 -14.65
C GLU A 120 25.92 24.66 -13.13
N VAL A 121 26.90 24.17 -12.40
CA VAL A 121 27.01 24.28 -10.95
C VAL A 121 27.94 25.44 -10.63
N THR A 122 27.36 26.47 -10.02
CA THR A 122 28.06 27.69 -9.57
C THR A 122 28.04 27.77 -8.05
N GLY A 123 28.84 28.65 -7.45
CA GLY A 123 28.88 28.80 -5.98
C GLY A 123 29.88 27.88 -5.27
N LEU A 124 30.57 26.99 -6.00
CA LEU A 124 31.50 26.00 -5.44
C LEU A 124 32.68 26.66 -4.72
N SER A 125 33.31 27.66 -5.35
CA SER A 125 34.43 28.40 -4.75
C SER A 125 34.02 29.18 -3.51
N GLN A 126 32.79 29.72 -3.47
CA GLN A 126 32.26 30.42 -2.29
C GLN A 126 31.98 29.45 -1.14
N ALA A 127 31.42 28.26 -1.41
CA ALA A 127 31.25 27.23 -0.38
C ALA A 127 32.59 26.75 0.17
N GLN A 128 33.61 26.62 -0.69
CA GLN A 128 34.96 26.25 -0.27
C GLN A 128 35.62 27.38 0.56
N ALA A 129 35.37 28.65 0.22
CA ALA A 129 35.83 29.80 1.01
C ALA A 129 35.19 29.88 2.41
N LEU A 130 34.00 29.29 2.60
CA LEU A 130 33.36 29.11 3.91
C LEU A 130 33.95 27.92 4.72
N GLY A 131 34.99 27.27 4.19
CA GLY A 131 35.62 26.10 4.82
C GLY A 131 34.75 24.85 4.80
N LEU A 132 33.84 24.74 3.83
CA LEU A 132 32.93 23.58 3.68
C LEU A 132 33.49 22.59 2.68
N GLN A 133 33.31 21.30 2.95
CA GLN A 133 33.70 20.23 2.04
C GLN A 133 32.55 19.95 1.05
N VAL A 134 32.87 19.96 -0.24
CA VAL A 134 31.91 19.67 -1.31
C VAL A 134 32.29 18.35 -1.99
N PHE A 135 31.40 17.36 -1.90
CA PHE A 135 31.56 16.06 -2.55
C PHE A 135 30.75 16.00 -3.83
N HIS A 136 31.41 15.70 -4.93
CA HIS A 136 30.79 15.55 -6.25
C HIS A 136 30.20 14.14 -6.41
N GLY A 137 28.94 14.05 -6.84
CA GLY A 137 28.27 12.79 -7.15
C GLY A 137 27.92 12.70 -8.63
N GLY A 138 26.78 13.27 -9.00
CA GLY A 138 26.31 13.40 -10.38
C GLY A 138 26.75 14.73 -11.00
N THR A 139 28.05 14.98 -11.11
CA THR A 139 28.61 16.13 -11.83
C THR A 139 29.69 15.70 -12.82
N ALA A 140 29.92 16.49 -13.87
CA ALA A 140 31.06 16.36 -14.78
C ALA A 140 31.67 17.72 -15.10
N LEU A 141 32.95 17.74 -15.49
CA LEU A 141 33.60 18.94 -16.00
C LEU A 141 33.40 19.00 -17.52
N LYS A 142 32.77 20.06 -18.04
CA LYS A 142 32.60 20.33 -19.47
C LYS A 142 33.02 21.77 -19.75
N ASP A 143 33.93 21.96 -20.70
CA ASP A 143 34.42 23.29 -21.14
C ASP A 143 34.87 24.18 -19.97
N GLY A 144 35.55 23.58 -18.97
CA GLY A 144 36.03 24.28 -17.78
C GLY A 144 34.97 24.58 -16.71
N ARG A 145 33.72 24.14 -16.92
CA ARG A 145 32.59 24.36 -16.00
C ARG A 145 32.10 23.04 -15.43
N VAL A 146 31.70 23.05 -14.16
CA VAL A 146 31.08 21.87 -13.54
C VAL A 146 29.61 21.85 -13.93
N VAL A 147 29.13 20.73 -14.47
CA VAL A 147 27.73 20.55 -14.86
C VAL A 147 27.12 19.32 -14.19
N THR A 148 25.80 19.31 -14.00
CA THR A 148 25.08 18.15 -13.45
C THR A 148 25.03 16.98 -14.44
N THR A 149 25.10 15.75 -13.98
CA THR A 149 25.03 14.52 -14.80
C THR A 149 24.20 13.40 -14.18
N GLY A 150 23.80 13.54 -12.92
CA GLY A 150 22.96 12.57 -12.22
C GLY A 150 22.03 13.24 -11.20
N GLY A 151 21.09 12.45 -10.65
CA GLY A 151 20.03 12.99 -9.81
C GLY A 151 20.47 13.40 -8.41
N ARG A 152 21.47 12.71 -7.85
CA ARG A 152 22.21 13.17 -6.66
C ARG A 152 23.43 13.93 -7.14
N VAL A 153 23.39 15.26 -7.10
CA VAL A 153 24.38 16.11 -7.78
C VAL A 153 25.64 16.23 -6.94
N LEU A 154 25.51 16.70 -5.71
CA LEU A 154 26.64 16.89 -4.79
C LEU A 154 26.16 16.88 -3.34
N SER A 155 27.10 16.79 -2.41
CA SER A 155 26.85 16.92 -0.97
C SER A 155 27.75 18.00 -0.39
N ILE A 156 27.23 18.75 0.57
CA ILE A 156 28.03 19.70 1.36
C ILE A 156 28.10 19.21 2.79
N THR A 157 29.33 19.11 3.30
CA THR A 157 29.60 18.70 4.67
C THR A 157 30.24 19.85 5.44
N ALA A 158 29.62 20.19 6.56
CA ALA A 158 30.13 21.15 7.54
C ALA A 158 30.55 20.40 8.80
N VAL A 159 31.74 20.71 9.31
CA VAL A 159 32.26 20.19 10.58
C VAL A 159 32.48 21.36 11.52
N ARG A 160 31.79 21.37 12.66
CA ARG A 160 31.89 22.40 13.72
C ARG A 160 31.90 21.73 15.09
N GLU A 161 32.11 22.50 16.15
CA GLU A 161 32.09 21.96 17.51
C GLU A 161 30.66 21.56 17.92
N ASP A 162 29.66 22.39 17.61
CA ASP A 162 28.25 22.12 17.92
C ASP A 162 27.36 21.88 16.69
N LEU A 163 26.22 21.23 16.94
CA LEU A 163 25.26 20.86 15.90
C LEU A 163 24.56 22.06 15.26
N LEU A 164 24.31 23.14 16.01
CA LEU A 164 23.57 24.29 15.50
C LEU A 164 24.42 25.06 14.50
N GLU A 165 25.70 25.28 14.81
CA GLU A 165 26.67 25.88 13.90
C GLU A 165 26.92 24.98 12.69
N ALA A 166 27.16 23.68 12.88
CA ALA A 166 27.34 22.74 11.76
C ALA A 166 26.13 22.74 10.81
N LEU A 167 24.90 22.76 11.36
CA LEU A 167 23.68 22.82 10.58
C LEU A 167 23.50 24.18 9.88
N GLY A 168 23.80 25.28 10.57
CA GLY A 168 23.74 26.62 10.02
C GLY A 168 24.71 26.77 8.83
N ASP A 169 25.93 26.26 8.98
CA ASP A 169 26.99 26.35 7.98
C ASP A 169 26.72 25.44 6.77
N ALA A 170 26.24 24.21 7.00
CA ALA A 170 25.80 23.33 5.91
C ALA A 170 24.65 23.97 5.11
N ASN A 171 23.68 24.59 5.80
CA ASN A 171 22.57 25.31 5.18
C ASN A 171 23.03 26.56 4.40
N ARG A 172 24.00 27.32 4.91
CA ARG A 172 24.61 28.44 4.16
C ARG A 172 25.37 27.94 2.93
N GLY A 173 26.06 26.80 3.03
CA GLY A 173 26.75 26.16 1.91
C GLY A 173 25.80 25.77 0.77
N VAL A 174 24.72 25.04 1.07
CA VAL A 174 23.71 24.66 0.06
C VAL A 174 22.94 25.87 -0.48
N ALA A 175 22.85 26.96 0.29
CA ALA A 175 22.25 28.21 -0.17
C ALA A 175 23.19 29.02 -1.09
N THR A 176 24.49 28.76 -1.03
CA THR A 176 25.50 29.45 -1.86
C THR A 176 25.76 28.73 -3.18
N ILE A 177 25.63 27.40 -3.19
CA ILE A 177 25.76 26.60 -4.40
C ILE A 177 24.46 26.64 -5.19
N HIS A 178 24.58 26.91 -6.49
CA HIS A 178 23.44 27.07 -7.37
C HIS A 178 23.61 26.25 -8.64
N PHE A 179 22.59 25.44 -8.92
CA PHE A 179 22.33 24.86 -10.23
C PHE A 179 20.82 24.81 -10.43
N GLN A 180 20.40 24.83 -11.69
CA GLN A 180 18.99 24.89 -12.03
C GLN A 180 18.24 23.67 -11.49
N GLY A 181 17.15 23.91 -10.74
CA GLY A 181 16.37 22.85 -10.11
C GLY A 181 17.05 22.21 -8.90
N ALA A 182 18.03 22.85 -8.28
CA ALA A 182 18.63 22.36 -7.05
C ALA A 182 17.57 22.18 -5.95
N THR A 183 17.49 20.97 -5.40
CA THR A 183 16.63 20.60 -4.29
C THR A 183 17.46 19.99 -3.18
N TYR A 184 17.14 20.33 -1.94
CA TYR A 184 17.75 19.73 -0.76
C TYR A 184 16.77 19.79 0.40
N ARG A 185 16.92 18.85 1.33
CA ARG A 185 16.09 18.79 2.53
C ARG A 185 16.59 19.80 3.56
N ARG A 186 15.66 20.58 4.11
CA ARG A 186 15.93 21.56 5.18
C ARG A 186 15.73 20.98 6.58
N ASP A 187 15.12 19.80 6.69
CA ASP A 187 14.82 19.15 7.97
C ASP A 187 15.96 18.25 8.49
N ILE A 188 17.07 18.16 7.77
CA ILE A 188 18.27 17.40 8.18
C ILE A 188 18.80 17.99 9.50
N GLY A 189 19.12 17.14 10.49
CA GLY A 189 19.65 17.58 11.79
C GLY A 189 18.62 18.13 12.80
N HIS A 190 17.40 18.50 12.38
CA HIS A 190 16.39 19.12 13.27
C HIS A 190 15.88 18.23 14.41
N ARG A 191 15.84 16.89 14.21
CA ARG A 191 15.53 15.95 15.31
C ARG A 191 16.55 16.05 16.43
N GLY A 192 17.81 16.30 16.08
CA GLY A 192 18.89 16.48 17.04
C GLY A 192 18.83 17.77 17.83
N LEU A 193 18.45 18.87 17.18
CA LEU A 193 18.18 20.13 17.89
C LEU A 193 17.05 19.98 18.91
N ARG A 194 15.99 19.24 18.57
CA ARG A 194 14.87 18.99 19.50
C ARG A 194 15.29 18.17 20.72
N LEU A 195 16.26 17.27 20.59
CA LEU A 195 16.83 16.51 21.70
C LEU A 195 17.75 17.36 22.57
N LEU A 196 18.53 18.27 21.97
CA LEU A 196 19.41 19.20 22.69
C LEU A 196 18.66 20.35 23.39
N GLN A 197 17.49 20.74 22.88
CA GLN A 197 16.62 21.78 23.46
C GLN A 197 15.69 21.26 24.57
N GLN A 198 15.68 19.95 24.84
CA GLN A 198 15.03 19.43 26.03
C GLN A 198 15.91 19.80 27.24
N PRO A 199 15.39 20.52 28.24
CA PRO A 199 16.15 20.71 29.47
C PRO A 199 16.42 19.33 30.07
N LEU A 200 17.70 19.02 30.30
CA LEU A 200 18.13 17.90 31.13
C LEU A 200 17.61 18.17 32.55
N TYR A 201 16.37 17.75 32.82
CA TYR A 201 15.83 17.74 34.17
C TYR A 201 16.44 16.54 34.89
N VAL A 202 17.61 16.75 35.46
CA VAL A 202 18.10 15.92 36.56
C VAL A 202 17.41 16.44 37.81
N SER A 203 16.35 15.76 38.25
CA SER A 203 15.85 15.95 39.60
C SER A 203 16.76 15.18 40.57
N PRO A 204 17.33 15.85 41.59
CA PRO A 204 17.92 15.16 42.73
C PRO A 204 16.82 14.39 43.46
N GLY A 205 17.13 13.18 43.92
CA GLY A 205 16.18 12.36 44.64
C GLY A 205 15.63 13.06 45.87
N THR A 206 14.31 13.14 45.96
CA THR A 206 13.54 12.96 47.20
C THR A 206 12.15 12.47 46.85
N ASP A 207 11.75 11.42 47.56
CA ASP A 207 10.54 10.63 47.44
C ASP A 207 9.25 11.43 47.23
N THR A 208 8.58 11.17 46.10
CA THR A 208 7.11 11.24 46.01
C THR A 208 6.64 10.06 45.16
N PRO A 209 5.59 9.34 45.59
CA PRO A 209 5.34 7.97 45.16
C PRO A 209 4.95 7.93 43.69
N ALA A 210 5.45 6.90 43.01
CA ALA A 210 5.06 6.51 41.67
C ALA A 210 3.54 6.64 41.48
N GLN A 211 3.13 7.56 40.61
CA GLN A 211 1.92 7.38 39.81
C GLN A 211 2.36 6.44 38.67
N VAL A 212 2.58 5.14 38.90
CA VAL A 212 1.51 4.13 38.85
C VAL A 212 0.25 4.75 38.25
N PHE A 213 0.21 4.80 36.91
CA PHE A 213 -1.06 4.59 36.26
C PHE A 213 -1.66 3.32 36.88
N PRO A 214 -2.88 3.39 37.42
CA PRO A 214 -3.46 2.29 38.13
C PRO A 214 -3.31 1.03 37.30
N SER A 215 -2.87 -0.04 37.96
CA SER A 215 -3.11 -1.38 37.45
C SER A 215 -4.57 -1.53 37.05
N ALA A 216 -5.52 -0.69 37.48
CA ALA A 216 -6.90 -0.67 37.01
C ALA A 216 -7.14 -0.48 35.49
N VAL A 217 -6.22 -0.04 34.61
CA VAL A 217 -6.48 -0.11 33.13
C VAL A 217 -5.84 -1.35 32.50
N ALA A 218 -4.70 -1.81 33.02
CA ALA A 218 -4.17 -3.14 32.70
C ALA A 218 -4.97 -4.29 33.37
N VAL A 219 -5.78 -3.98 34.41
CA VAL A 219 -6.66 -4.87 35.17
C VAL A 219 -8.12 -4.65 34.80
N ALA A 220 -8.57 -3.47 34.34
CA ALA A 220 -9.88 -3.34 33.66
C ALA A 220 -9.84 -3.93 32.25
N LEU A 221 -8.72 -3.79 31.53
CA LEU A 221 -8.52 -4.53 30.27
C LEU A 221 -7.99 -5.95 30.52
N GLY A 222 -7.49 -6.26 31.73
CA GLY A 222 -7.09 -7.60 32.19
C GLY A 222 -8.20 -8.37 32.90
N GLY A 223 -9.42 -7.83 32.93
CA GLY A 223 -10.57 -8.40 33.59
C GLY A 223 -11.80 -8.29 32.73
N PHE A 224 -11.86 -9.03 31.62
CA PHE A 224 -13.17 -9.64 31.34
C PHE A 224 -13.40 -10.68 32.44
N PRO A 225 -14.57 -10.67 33.11
CA PRO A 225 -14.89 -11.72 34.05
C PRO A 225 -14.75 -13.06 33.33
N SER A 226 -14.14 -14.01 34.02
CA SER A 226 -14.15 -15.44 33.73
C SER A 226 -15.56 -16.06 33.71
N ASN A 227 -16.60 -15.26 33.45
CA ASN A 227 -17.97 -15.68 33.32
C ASN A 227 -18.36 -15.58 31.84
N GLY A 228 -18.03 -16.63 31.10
CA GLY A 228 -18.70 -16.95 29.82
C GLY A 228 -17.87 -16.82 28.55
N CYS A 229 -16.59 -16.44 28.60
CA CYS A 229 -15.76 -16.40 27.40
C CYS A 229 -15.41 -17.83 26.96
N VAL A 230 -16.08 -18.33 25.92
CA VAL A 230 -15.76 -19.61 25.27
C VAL A 230 -14.50 -19.40 24.46
N CYS A 231 -13.35 -19.56 25.11
CA CYS A 231 -12.09 -19.68 24.41
C CYS A 231 -12.06 -21.04 23.67
N PRO A 232 -11.67 -21.09 22.38
CA PRO A 232 -11.55 -22.36 21.67
C PRO A 232 -10.61 -23.33 22.42
N PRO A 233 -10.92 -24.64 22.44
CA PRO A 233 -10.03 -25.63 23.03
C PRO A 233 -8.63 -25.49 22.40
N GLY A 234 -7.59 -25.39 23.23
CA GLY A 234 -6.21 -25.17 22.81
C GLY A 234 -5.67 -23.76 23.02
N SER A 235 -6.52 -22.75 23.24
CA SER A 235 -6.00 -21.44 23.67
C SER A 235 -5.50 -21.53 25.12
N ARG A 236 -4.23 -21.18 25.37
CA ARG A 236 -3.69 -21.11 26.73
C ARG A 236 -3.48 -19.65 27.11
N SER A 237 -4.38 -19.10 27.93
CA SER A 237 -4.21 -17.81 28.61
C SER A 237 -3.49 -18.02 29.94
N ALA A 238 -2.27 -18.54 29.89
CA ALA A 238 -1.46 -18.73 31.09
C ALA A 238 -0.12 -18.04 30.88
N LEU A 239 -0.04 -16.81 31.40
CA LEU A 239 1.11 -15.92 31.64
C LEU A 239 0.89 -14.56 30.95
N GLY A 240 0.85 -13.49 31.74
CA GLY A 240 0.79 -12.10 31.27
C GLY A 240 2.08 -11.65 30.58
N GLY A 241 2.45 -12.33 29.49
CA GLY A 241 3.63 -12.07 28.67
C GLY A 241 3.25 -11.75 27.21
N SER A 242 4.19 -11.14 26.49
CA SER A 242 4.05 -10.53 25.16
C SER A 242 3.68 -11.46 23.98
N ALA A 243 3.29 -12.71 24.23
CA ALA A 243 2.94 -13.68 23.19
C ALA A 243 1.78 -14.58 23.64
N GLY A 244 0.76 -14.71 22.78
CA GLY A 244 -0.33 -15.68 22.95
C GLY A 244 0.05 -17.05 22.35
N PHE A 245 -0.35 -18.13 23.00
CA PHE A 245 -0.08 -19.51 22.55
C PHE A 245 -1.39 -20.22 22.16
N PHE A 246 -1.33 -20.99 21.06
CA PHE A 246 -2.42 -21.86 20.62
C PHE A 246 -1.90 -23.30 20.43
N ASP A 247 -2.44 -24.23 21.21
CA ASP A 247 -2.05 -25.63 21.25
C ASP A 247 -2.94 -26.47 20.32
N LEU A 248 -2.48 -26.69 19.08
CA LEU A 248 -3.20 -27.42 18.04
C LEU A 248 -3.55 -28.87 18.44
N LYS A 249 -2.67 -29.51 19.21
CA LYS A 249 -2.87 -30.88 19.68
C LYS A 249 -3.99 -30.92 20.73
N ALA A 250 -4.01 -29.95 21.64
CA ALA A 250 -5.10 -29.81 22.61
C ALA A 250 -6.44 -29.43 21.95
N SER A 251 -6.42 -28.78 20.79
CA SER A 251 -7.61 -28.54 19.95
C SER A 251 -8.12 -29.77 19.21
N GLY A 252 -7.40 -30.90 19.26
CA GLY A 252 -7.82 -32.15 18.63
C GLY A 252 -7.44 -32.29 17.15
N TYR A 253 -6.54 -31.45 16.63
CA TYR A 253 -6.04 -31.63 15.26
C TYR A 253 -4.95 -32.70 15.20
N ASP A 254 -5.07 -33.59 14.21
CA ASP A 254 -4.05 -34.55 13.80
C ASP A 254 -3.47 -34.11 12.45
N ASP A 255 -2.15 -33.98 12.36
CA ASP A 255 -1.40 -33.43 11.21
C ASP A 255 -2.00 -32.14 10.58
N PRO A 256 -2.12 -31.03 11.34
CA PRO A 256 -2.79 -29.82 10.86
C PRO A 256 -2.00 -29.07 9.78
N ILE A 257 -2.69 -28.66 8.71
CA ILE A 257 -2.20 -27.66 7.77
C ILE A 257 -2.65 -26.27 8.24
N LEU A 258 -1.69 -25.37 8.49
CA LEU A 258 -1.98 -24.00 8.88
C LEU A 258 -2.17 -23.10 7.65
N VAL A 259 -3.30 -22.41 7.61
CA VAL A 259 -3.61 -21.39 6.60
C VAL A 259 -3.64 -20.04 7.28
N ALA A 260 -2.79 -19.12 6.81
CA ALA A 260 -2.75 -17.75 7.29
C ALA A 260 -3.22 -16.79 6.19
N GLN A 261 -3.95 -15.75 6.59
CA GLN A 261 -4.39 -14.67 5.71
C GLN A 261 -4.24 -13.34 6.45
N THR A 262 -3.98 -12.28 5.68
CA THR A 262 -3.91 -10.91 6.20
C THR A 262 -4.69 -10.02 5.25
N LYS A 263 -5.62 -9.24 5.81
CA LYS A 263 -6.43 -8.26 5.09
C LYS A 263 -6.40 -6.93 5.84
N ASP A 264 -6.59 -5.86 5.09
CA ASP A 264 -6.83 -4.53 5.63
C ASP A 264 -8.28 -4.09 5.36
N LEU A 265 -8.69 -2.99 5.98
CA LEU A 265 -10.04 -2.43 5.84
C LEU A 265 -10.21 -1.57 4.59
N GLY A 266 -9.11 -1.29 3.89
CA GLY A 266 -9.08 -0.39 2.75
C GLY A 266 -9.70 0.99 3.04
N PRO A 267 -10.36 1.62 2.04
CA PRO A 267 -10.96 2.95 2.15
C PRO A 267 -12.10 3.08 3.17
N LYS A 268 -12.70 1.97 3.65
CA LYS A 268 -13.77 2.02 4.67
C LYS A 268 -13.30 2.68 5.97
N LEU A 269 -12.01 2.55 6.28
CA LEU A 269 -11.38 3.23 7.40
C LEU A 269 -11.43 4.76 7.27
N GLN A 270 -11.30 5.30 6.06
CA GLN A 270 -11.39 6.75 5.83
C GLN A 270 -12.80 7.27 6.06
N ILE A 271 -13.82 6.49 5.66
CA ILE A 271 -15.23 6.81 5.92
C ILE A 271 -15.51 6.83 7.42
N ALA A 272 -15.02 5.82 8.16
CA ALA A 272 -15.13 5.75 9.62
C ALA A 272 -14.52 6.97 10.31
N GLN A 273 -13.34 7.42 9.85
CA GLN A 273 -12.67 8.61 10.37
C GLN A 273 -13.48 9.89 10.11
N VAL A 274 -14.02 10.06 8.90
CA VAL A 274 -14.85 11.22 8.53
C VAL A 274 -16.16 11.25 9.32
N CYS A 275 -16.80 10.09 9.49
CA CYS A 275 -18.04 9.93 10.26
C CYS A 275 -17.81 9.90 11.78
N LYS A 276 -16.56 9.82 12.24
CA LYS A 276 -16.17 9.61 13.65
C LYS A 276 -16.83 8.39 14.29
N ARG A 277 -17.02 7.32 13.53
CA ARG A 277 -17.62 6.06 13.96
C ARG A 277 -16.65 4.92 13.74
N HIS A 278 -16.24 4.25 14.83
CA HIS A 278 -15.20 3.21 14.82
C HIS A 278 -15.67 1.89 15.46
N ASP A 279 -16.91 1.85 15.92
CA ASP A 279 -17.57 0.76 16.64
C ASP A 279 -17.70 -0.54 15.82
N THR A 280 -17.89 -0.43 14.50
CA THR A 280 -18.08 -1.58 13.60
C THR A 280 -16.81 -2.07 12.93
N ILE A 281 -15.72 -1.28 13.00
CA ILE A 281 -14.50 -1.50 12.23
C ILE A 281 -13.74 -2.75 12.68
N GLY A 282 -13.78 -3.09 13.96
CA GLY A 282 -13.19 -4.33 14.46
C GLY A 282 -13.86 -5.57 13.87
N GLN A 283 -15.18 -5.53 13.69
CA GLN A 283 -15.94 -6.62 13.08
C GLN A 283 -15.62 -6.79 11.60
N ASP A 284 -15.55 -5.68 10.85
CA ASP A 284 -15.16 -5.71 9.43
C ASP A 284 -13.82 -6.41 9.22
N LEU A 285 -12.83 -6.08 10.05
CA LEU A 285 -11.47 -6.62 9.93
C LEU A 285 -11.43 -8.14 10.15
N VAL A 286 -12.12 -8.63 11.18
CA VAL A 286 -12.16 -10.07 11.48
C VAL A 286 -12.99 -10.81 10.44
N ALA A 287 -14.12 -10.26 10.00
CA ALA A 287 -14.97 -10.88 8.99
C ALA A 287 -14.25 -11.06 7.65
N LEU A 288 -13.53 -10.04 7.17
CA LEU A 288 -12.73 -10.11 5.93
C LEU A 288 -11.70 -11.25 5.99
N CYS A 289 -10.98 -11.37 7.11
CA CYS A 289 -9.98 -12.42 7.28
C CYS A 289 -10.61 -13.81 7.42
N ALA A 290 -11.64 -13.94 8.27
CA ALA A 290 -12.31 -15.21 8.55
C ALA A 290 -12.99 -15.76 7.29
N ASN A 291 -13.69 -14.91 6.53
CA ASN A 291 -14.35 -15.32 5.29
C ASN A 291 -13.34 -15.75 4.21
N ALA A 292 -12.17 -15.09 4.13
CA ALA A 292 -11.11 -15.50 3.21
C ALA A 292 -10.53 -16.90 3.54
N LEU A 293 -10.45 -17.26 4.83
CA LEU A 293 -10.01 -18.60 5.25
C LEU A 293 -11.01 -19.69 4.85
N LEU A 294 -12.31 -19.40 4.88
CA LEU A 294 -13.35 -20.34 4.47
C LEU A 294 -13.26 -20.74 2.99
N ALA A 295 -12.69 -19.89 2.13
CA ALA A 295 -12.43 -20.23 0.73
C ALA A 295 -11.50 -21.45 0.57
N GLN A 296 -10.68 -21.72 1.58
CA GLN A 296 -9.82 -22.90 1.65
C GLN A 296 -10.41 -24.02 2.53
N GLY A 297 -11.66 -23.87 2.99
CA GLY A 297 -12.27 -24.77 3.97
C GLY A 297 -11.61 -24.72 5.36
N ALA A 298 -10.77 -23.70 5.62
CA ALA A 298 -10.04 -23.57 6.87
C ALA A 298 -10.93 -22.99 7.97
N GLU A 299 -10.76 -23.51 9.18
CA GLU A 299 -11.41 -23.00 10.39
C GLU A 299 -10.56 -21.88 11.01
N PRO A 300 -11.15 -20.71 11.34
CA PRO A 300 -10.44 -19.66 12.06
C PRO A 300 -10.03 -20.12 13.47
N LEU A 301 -8.72 -20.19 13.75
CA LEU A 301 -8.19 -20.62 15.05
C LEU A 301 -7.91 -19.45 15.99
N PHE A 302 -7.16 -18.47 15.50
CA PHE A 302 -6.81 -17.28 16.24
C PHE A 302 -6.63 -16.06 15.35
N PHE A 303 -6.71 -14.88 15.95
CA PHE A 303 -6.60 -13.59 15.30
C PHE A 303 -5.56 -12.70 15.99
N LEU A 304 -4.81 -11.97 15.18
CA LEU A 304 -3.83 -10.97 15.60
C LEU A 304 -4.16 -9.66 14.90
N SER A 305 -4.14 -8.53 15.62
CA SER A 305 -4.34 -7.21 15.03
C SER A 305 -3.10 -6.34 15.17
N HIS A 306 -2.91 -5.48 14.16
CA HIS A 306 -1.89 -4.43 14.16
C HIS A 306 -2.58 -3.08 13.95
N PHE A 307 -2.35 -2.15 14.87
CA PHE A 307 -2.93 -0.81 14.83
C PHE A 307 -1.82 0.24 14.72
N ALA A 308 -1.89 1.07 13.68
CA ALA A 308 -0.96 2.16 13.43
C ALA A 308 -1.70 3.50 13.33
N CYS A 309 -1.23 4.52 14.06
CA CYS A 309 -1.84 5.85 14.07
C CYS A 309 -0.78 6.94 14.22
N GLY A 310 -1.00 8.14 13.66
CA GLY A 310 -0.10 9.29 13.82
C GLY A 310 -0.19 9.96 15.19
N LYS A 311 -1.33 9.85 15.86
CA LYS A 311 -1.56 10.23 17.25
C LYS A 311 -2.51 9.22 17.85
N LEU A 312 -2.16 8.69 19.02
CA LEU A 312 -2.99 7.72 19.71
C LEU A 312 -4.19 8.41 20.38
N ASP A 313 -5.39 7.95 20.03
CA ASP A 313 -6.63 8.22 20.74
C ASP A 313 -7.06 6.95 21.49
N ALA A 314 -7.08 7.02 22.83
CA ALA A 314 -7.31 5.85 23.68
C ALA A 314 -8.73 5.32 23.53
N GLU A 315 -9.73 6.19 23.46
CA GLU A 315 -11.15 5.84 23.40
C GLU A 315 -11.49 5.16 22.07
N VAL A 316 -10.97 5.70 20.97
CA VAL A 316 -11.12 5.08 19.63
C VAL A 316 -10.42 3.73 19.57
N THR A 317 -9.24 3.62 20.17
CA THR A 317 -8.47 2.35 20.17
C THR A 317 -9.17 1.27 20.97
N GLU A 318 -9.70 1.61 22.14
CA GLU A 318 -10.48 0.70 22.99
C GLU A 318 -11.72 0.21 22.25
N THR A 319 -12.48 1.12 21.64
CA THR A 319 -13.67 0.80 20.82
C THR A 319 -13.34 -0.22 19.71
N ILE A 320 -12.25 -0.01 18.97
CA ILE A 320 -11.83 -0.93 17.90
C ILE A 320 -11.40 -2.28 18.47
N GLN A 321 -10.64 -2.30 19.56
CA GLN A 321 -10.18 -3.55 20.18
C GLN A 321 -11.32 -4.39 20.74
N GLU A 322 -12.32 -3.76 21.34
CA GLU A 322 -13.54 -4.42 21.80
C GLU A 322 -14.32 -5.03 20.62
N GLY A 323 -14.47 -4.27 19.53
CA GLY A 323 -15.09 -4.77 18.30
C GLY A 323 -14.37 -5.98 17.70
N ILE A 324 -13.02 -5.97 17.69
CA ILE A 324 -12.22 -7.13 17.24
C ILE A 324 -12.46 -8.33 18.16
N ALA A 325 -12.43 -8.12 19.48
CA ALA A 325 -12.62 -9.21 20.44
C ALA A 325 -14.00 -9.86 20.31
N GLU A 326 -15.06 -9.06 20.18
CA GLU A 326 -16.42 -9.57 19.97
C GLU A 326 -16.58 -10.31 18.63
N ALA A 327 -15.95 -9.79 17.58
CA ALA A 327 -15.98 -10.46 16.28
C ALA A 327 -15.19 -11.78 16.29
N CYS A 328 -14.05 -11.86 16.99
CA CYS A 328 -13.31 -13.11 17.16
C CYS A 328 -14.16 -14.16 17.92
N ARG A 329 -14.87 -13.74 18.97
CA ARG A 329 -15.84 -14.61 19.68
C ARG A 329 -16.91 -15.14 18.73
N SER A 330 -17.50 -14.24 17.93
CA SER A 330 -18.51 -14.61 16.93
C SER A 330 -17.95 -15.57 15.87
N ALA A 331 -16.68 -15.42 15.48
CA ALA A 331 -16.01 -16.27 14.49
C ALA A 331 -15.62 -17.65 15.02
N GLY A 332 -15.63 -17.84 16.35
CA GLY A 332 -15.12 -19.04 17.00
C GLY A 332 -13.59 -19.09 17.12
N CYS A 333 -12.90 -17.95 17.04
CA CYS A 333 -11.44 -17.89 17.10
C CYS A 333 -10.91 -17.12 18.32
N ALA A 334 -9.69 -17.44 18.75
CA ALA A 334 -9.04 -16.78 19.88
C ALA A 334 -8.39 -15.45 19.47
N PHE A 335 -8.67 -14.35 20.16
CA PHE A 335 -7.92 -13.12 19.97
C PHE A 335 -6.62 -13.15 20.80
N LEU A 336 -5.47 -13.38 20.14
CA LEU A 336 -4.19 -13.66 20.81
C LEU A 336 -3.23 -12.47 20.90
N GLY A 337 -3.47 -11.38 20.16
CA GLY A 337 -2.50 -10.29 20.03
C GLY A 337 -3.10 -8.93 20.31
N ARG A 338 -2.77 -8.35 21.47
CA ARG A 338 -2.94 -6.92 21.76
C ARG A 338 -1.62 -6.21 21.48
N ASN A 339 -1.40 -5.78 20.24
CA ASN A 339 -0.30 -4.86 19.98
C ASN A 339 -0.74 -3.44 20.32
N THR A 340 -0.06 -2.83 21.31
CA THR A 340 -0.17 -1.41 21.61
C THR A 340 0.08 -0.57 20.34
N PRO A 341 -0.64 0.54 20.16
CA PRO A 341 -0.50 1.45 19.01
C PRO A 341 0.96 1.82 18.74
N LEU A 342 1.44 1.45 17.55
CA LEU A 342 2.76 1.86 17.07
C LEU A 342 2.58 3.05 16.13
N LEU A 343 3.31 4.14 16.40
CA LEU A 343 3.40 5.27 15.48
C LEU A 343 4.36 4.85 14.34
N TRP A 344 3.77 4.62 13.16
CA TRP A 344 4.40 4.47 11.82
C TRP A 344 5.16 3.19 11.46
N ASP A 345 4.77 2.67 10.28
CA ASP A 345 5.42 1.82 9.27
C ASP A 345 6.25 0.60 9.70
N LEU A 346 5.61 -0.57 9.62
CA LEU A 346 6.25 -1.86 9.33
C LEU A 346 5.75 -2.41 7.99
N LYS A 347 6.70 -2.78 7.13
CA LYS A 347 6.46 -3.58 5.92
C LYS A 347 5.78 -4.90 6.32
N VAL A 348 4.59 -5.13 5.78
CA VAL A 348 3.95 -6.45 5.82
C VAL A 348 4.85 -7.45 5.08
N LEU A 349 5.34 -8.45 5.79
CA LEU A 349 5.92 -9.66 5.20
C LEU A 349 4.83 -10.35 4.38
N ARG A 350 4.90 -10.21 3.06
CA ARG A 350 4.10 -11.00 2.12
C ARG A 350 4.74 -12.39 2.05
N LEU A 351 4.22 -13.33 2.83
CA LEU A 351 4.47 -14.75 2.62
C LEU A 351 3.56 -15.19 1.46
N GLU A 352 4.10 -15.19 0.25
CA GLU A 352 3.50 -15.91 -0.87
C GLU A 352 3.76 -17.41 -0.66
N LEU A 353 2.75 -18.14 -0.18
CA LEU A 353 2.70 -19.58 -0.35
C LEU A 353 2.18 -19.86 -1.77
N SER A 354 2.97 -20.63 -2.52
CA SER A 354 2.62 -21.09 -3.85
C SER A 354 1.25 -21.78 -3.84
N PRO A 355 0.36 -21.54 -4.83
CA PRO A 355 -0.86 -22.34 -4.94
C PRO A 355 -0.45 -23.80 -5.13
N GLY A 356 -0.75 -24.65 -4.15
CA GLY A 356 -0.78 -26.08 -4.37
C GLY A 356 -1.77 -26.34 -5.50
N LYS A 357 -1.30 -26.87 -6.62
CA LYS A 357 -2.16 -27.39 -7.68
C LYS A 357 -2.95 -28.58 -7.11
N TRP A 358 -4.16 -28.34 -6.64
CA TRP A 358 -5.16 -29.40 -6.60
C TRP A 358 -5.76 -29.49 -8.00
N ALA A 359 -5.37 -30.53 -8.73
CA ALA A 359 -6.05 -30.90 -9.95
C ALA A 359 -7.49 -31.29 -9.58
N LEU A 360 -8.45 -30.40 -9.83
CA LEU A 360 -9.84 -30.79 -9.99
C LEU A 360 -9.93 -31.61 -11.28
N GLU A 361 -9.73 -32.92 -11.17
CA GLU A 361 -10.19 -33.87 -12.17
C GLU A 361 -11.73 -33.91 -12.11
N ALA A 362 -12.36 -32.88 -12.68
CA ALA A 362 -13.77 -32.94 -13.01
C ALA A 362 -13.89 -33.71 -14.32
N GLU A 363 -14.08 -35.03 -14.21
CA GLU A 363 -14.49 -35.85 -15.34
C GLU A 363 -15.79 -35.24 -15.92
N ALA A 364 -15.69 -34.70 -17.14
CA ALA A 364 -16.78 -34.08 -17.85
C ALA A 364 -17.76 -35.15 -18.36
N ALA A 365 -18.45 -35.81 -17.44
CA ALA A 365 -19.66 -36.54 -17.77
C ALA A 365 -20.75 -35.53 -18.11
N ARG A 366 -21.08 -35.46 -19.40
CA ARG A 366 -22.18 -34.73 -20.04
C ARG A 366 -23.31 -34.32 -19.07
N GLY A 367 -23.44 -33.01 -18.82
CA GLY A 367 -24.71 -32.41 -18.38
C GLY A 367 -24.83 -31.93 -16.92
N THR A 368 -23.75 -31.79 -16.16
CA THR A 368 -23.80 -31.35 -14.76
C THR A 368 -24.07 -29.84 -14.64
N ARG A 369 -25.30 -29.42 -14.31
CA ARG A 369 -25.66 -28.00 -14.11
C ARG A 369 -25.32 -27.61 -12.66
N VAL A 370 -24.27 -26.84 -12.43
CA VAL A 370 -23.90 -26.35 -11.09
C VAL A 370 -24.83 -25.20 -10.71
N ALA A 371 -25.34 -25.15 -9.49
CA ALA A 371 -26.13 -24.01 -8.97
C ALA A 371 -25.27 -23.18 -8.00
N GLY A 372 -25.32 -21.85 -8.12
CA GLY A 372 -24.66 -20.93 -7.19
C GLY A 372 -25.61 -20.48 -6.08
N PHE A 373 -25.18 -20.45 -4.81
CA PHE A 373 -25.93 -19.83 -3.71
C PHE A 373 -25.30 -18.54 -3.23
N CYS A 374 -26.11 -17.51 -3.05
CA CYS A 374 -25.73 -16.23 -2.45
C CYS A 374 -25.97 -16.21 -0.93
N LEU A 375 -25.16 -15.47 -0.17
CA LEU A 375 -25.47 -15.04 1.19
C LEU A 375 -25.50 -13.51 1.30
N VAL A 376 -26.33 -13.01 2.24
CA VAL A 376 -26.66 -11.61 2.59
C VAL A 376 -25.51 -10.61 2.38
N PRO A 377 -25.75 -9.32 2.00
CA PRO A 377 -24.72 -8.46 1.39
C PRO A 377 -23.47 -8.15 2.23
N GLU A 378 -22.33 -8.09 1.56
CA GLU A 378 -21.15 -7.33 2.01
C GLU A 378 -21.35 -5.85 1.62
N GLN A 379 -21.33 -4.93 2.59
CA GLN A 379 -21.45 -3.49 2.32
C GLN A 379 -20.07 -2.80 2.34
N LEU A 380 -19.63 -2.48 1.11
CA LEU A 380 -18.71 -1.43 0.65
C LEU A 380 -17.39 -1.20 1.39
N SER A 381 -16.29 -1.53 0.69
CA SER A 381 -14.92 -1.09 0.96
C SER A 381 -14.39 -0.17 -0.14
N PHE A 382 -15.13 0.86 -0.57
CA PHE A 382 -14.57 1.86 -1.51
C PHE A 382 -15.34 3.18 -1.56
N TRP A 383 -14.70 4.30 -1.17
CA TRP A 383 -14.59 5.55 -1.94
C TRP A 383 -13.74 6.61 -1.20
N ALA A 384 -12.98 7.43 -1.96
CA ALA A 384 -12.44 8.71 -1.52
C ALA A 384 -12.14 9.61 -2.73
N SER A 385 -13.12 10.37 -3.22
CA SER A 385 -12.94 11.67 -3.90
C SER A 385 -14.25 12.19 -4.54
N THR A 386 -15.21 12.65 -3.73
CA THR A 386 -16.29 13.57 -4.17
C THR A 386 -16.98 14.22 -2.96
N PRO A 387 -17.18 15.54 -2.88
CA PRO A 387 -17.87 16.14 -1.74
C PRO A 387 -19.39 16.04 -1.96
N LEU A 388 -20.03 14.93 -1.58
CA LEU A 388 -21.51 14.76 -1.56
C LEU A 388 -21.92 14.00 -0.28
N PRO A 389 -23.17 14.15 0.22
CA PRO A 389 -23.48 14.32 1.65
C PRO A 389 -23.18 13.07 2.49
N LEU A 390 -21.93 12.99 2.96
CA LEU A 390 -21.35 11.94 3.81
C LEU A 390 -22.15 11.63 5.08
N LEU A 391 -22.96 12.56 5.57
CA LEU A 391 -23.73 12.38 6.80
C LEU A 391 -24.96 11.48 6.64
N VAL A 392 -25.56 11.36 5.45
CA VAL A 392 -26.77 10.54 5.24
C VAL A 392 -26.42 9.13 4.72
N ALA A 393 -25.36 9.01 3.89
CA ALA A 393 -24.89 7.71 3.40
C ALA A 393 -23.88 7.02 4.32
N GLY A 394 -23.27 7.75 5.27
CA GLY A 394 -22.22 7.24 6.15
C GLY A 394 -22.65 6.03 6.99
N GLU A 395 -23.90 6.01 7.47
CA GLU A 395 -24.40 4.86 8.25
C GLU A 395 -24.53 3.60 7.41
N ALA A 396 -25.07 3.71 6.19
CA ALA A 396 -25.19 2.59 5.26
C ALA A 396 -23.82 2.09 4.78
N LEU A 397 -22.84 2.99 4.62
CA LEU A 397 -21.48 2.62 4.22
C LEU A 397 -20.66 2.00 5.36
N LEU A 398 -21.02 2.28 6.62
CA LEU A 398 -20.35 1.73 7.81
C LEU A 398 -21.07 0.51 8.41
N SER A 399 -22.09 -0.01 7.73
CA SER A 399 -22.69 -1.29 8.10
C SER A 399 -21.61 -2.37 8.17
N PRO A 400 -21.57 -3.18 9.24
CA PRO A 400 -20.51 -4.15 9.43
C PRO A 400 -20.61 -5.31 8.44
N ALA A 401 -19.46 -5.83 8.02
CA ALA A 401 -19.35 -7.00 7.16
C ALA A 401 -19.95 -8.24 7.84
N ARG A 402 -20.62 -9.05 7.03
CA ARG A 402 -21.23 -10.30 7.48
C ARG A 402 -20.16 -11.36 7.67
N MET A 403 -20.23 -12.08 8.78
CA MET A 403 -19.31 -13.16 9.12
C MET A 403 -19.97 -14.50 8.84
N TYR A 404 -19.40 -15.28 7.92
CA TYR A 404 -19.99 -16.55 7.47
C TYR A 404 -19.35 -17.79 8.10
N SER A 405 -18.25 -17.64 8.85
CA SER A 405 -17.52 -18.80 9.37
C SER A 405 -18.38 -19.69 10.27
N PRO A 406 -19.21 -19.19 11.19
CA PRO A 406 -19.98 -20.06 12.08
C PRO A 406 -21.07 -20.83 11.34
N SER A 407 -21.66 -20.19 10.33
CA SER A 407 -22.81 -20.74 9.61
C SER A 407 -22.42 -21.65 8.45
N LEU A 408 -21.32 -21.36 7.75
CA LEU A 408 -20.92 -22.11 6.57
C LEU A 408 -19.87 -23.17 6.82
N LEU A 409 -19.04 -23.07 7.86
CA LEU A 409 -18.00 -24.07 8.09
C LEU A 409 -18.55 -25.52 8.16
N PRO A 410 -19.69 -25.80 8.83
CA PRO A 410 -20.30 -27.15 8.79
C PRO A 410 -20.76 -27.56 7.39
N VAL A 411 -21.24 -26.61 6.58
CA VAL A 411 -21.71 -26.86 5.22
C VAL A 411 -20.53 -27.16 4.29
N LEU A 412 -19.44 -26.41 4.42
CA LEU A 412 -18.21 -26.64 3.66
C LEU A 412 -17.57 -27.99 4.02
N ARG A 413 -17.57 -28.36 5.31
CA ARG A 413 -17.09 -29.65 5.81
C ARG A 413 -17.93 -30.85 5.38
N SER A 414 -19.17 -30.64 4.92
CA SER A 414 -20.02 -31.73 4.44
C SER A 414 -19.53 -32.38 3.14
N GLY A 415 -18.61 -31.74 2.42
CA GLY A 415 -18.11 -32.22 1.12
C GLY A 415 -19.07 -31.96 -0.05
N HIS A 416 -20.27 -31.42 0.20
CA HIS A 416 -21.25 -31.12 -0.84
C HIS A 416 -20.98 -29.81 -1.60
N VAL A 417 -20.08 -28.97 -1.08
CA VAL A 417 -19.68 -27.69 -1.68
C VAL A 417 -18.37 -27.88 -2.42
N LYS A 418 -18.36 -27.58 -3.72
CA LYS A 418 -17.17 -27.72 -4.57
C LYS A 418 -16.21 -26.54 -4.45
N ALA A 419 -16.75 -25.34 -4.24
CA ALA A 419 -15.97 -24.14 -4.04
C ALA A 419 -16.79 -23.07 -3.30
N PHE A 420 -16.09 -22.18 -2.62
CA PHE A 420 -16.63 -21.02 -1.92
C PHE A 420 -15.84 -19.77 -2.32
N ALA A 421 -16.56 -18.72 -2.74
CA ALA A 421 -15.99 -17.40 -3.04
C ALA A 421 -16.61 -16.36 -2.11
N PRO A 422 -15.87 -15.78 -1.16
CA PRO A 422 -16.26 -14.53 -0.52
C PRO A 422 -16.18 -13.40 -1.56
N ILE A 423 -17.17 -12.50 -1.58
CA ILE A 423 -17.24 -11.41 -2.57
C ILE A 423 -16.92 -10.08 -1.90
N ALA A 424 -15.66 -9.67 -1.99
CA ALA A 424 -15.13 -8.49 -1.33
C ALA A 424 -14.51 -7.49 -2.34
N GLU A 425 -13.20 -7.32 -2.32
CA GLU A 425 -12.45 -6.31 -3.08
C GLU A 425 -12.39 -6.56 -4.59
N GLU A 426 -12.54 -7.81 -5.02
CA GLU A 426 -12.48 -8.19 -6.43
C GLU A 426 -13.82 -8.01 -7.18
N GLY A 427 -14.87 -7.53 -6.48
CA GLY A 427 -16.22 -7.39 -7.00
C GLY A 427 -16.90 -8.72 -7.31
N LEU A 428 -18.16 -8.65 -7.75
CA LEU A 428 -18.97 -9.85 -8.03
C LEU A 428 -18.35 -10.75 -9.11
N VAL A 429 -17.89 -10.15 -10.21
CA VAL A 429 -17.30 -10.88 -11.35
C VAL A 429 -15.94 -11.47 -11.00
N GLY A 430 -15.05 -10.67 -10.41
CA GLY A 430 -13.68 -11.10 -10.09
C GLY A 430 -13.64 -12.16 -8.99
N GLY A 431 -14.46 -12.02 -7.96
CA GLY A 431 -14.55 -13.00 -6.87
C GLY A 431 -14.98 -14.39 -7.34
N ILE A 432 -15.96 -14.46 -8.24
CA ILE A 432 -16.47 -15.73 -8.80
C ILE A 432 -15.48 -16.32 -9.81
N ALA A 433 -14.90 -15.50 -10.68
CA ALA A 433 -13.95 -15.95 -11.69
C ALA A 433 -12.76 -16.70 -11.06
N ARG A 434 -12.30 -16.26 -9.88
CA ARG A 434 -11.16 -16.85 -9.16
C ARG A 434 -11.36 -18.31 -8.74
N ILE A 435 -12.60 -18.73 -8.50
CA ILE A 435 -12.92 -20.11 -8.07
C ILE A 435 -13.36 -21.01 -9.24
N LEU A 436 -13.49 -20.46 -10.44
CA LEU A 436 -13.90 -21.20 -11.63
C LEU A 436 -12.68 -21.66 -12.43
N PRO A 437 -12.62 -22.94 -12.86
CA PRO A 437 -11.62 -23.42 -13.80
C PRO A 437 -11.68 -22.67 -15.15
N GLU A 438 -10.56 -22.61 -15.87
CA GLU A 438 -10.48 -21.93 -17.19
C GLU A 438 -11.46 -22.50 -18.24
N HIS A 439 -11.84 -23.78 -18.09
CA HIS A 439 -12.76 -24.47 -18.99
C HIS A 439 -14.23 -24.38 -18.57
N LEU A 440 -14.58 -23.52 -17.61
CA LEU A 440 -15.95 -23.28 -17.17
C LEU A 440 -16.23 -21.78 -17.10
N SER A 441 -17.48 -21.39 -17.38
CA SER A 441 -17.98 -20.03 -17.20
C SER A 441 -19.20 -20.03 -16.28
N ALA A 442 -19.56 -18.90 -15.67
CA ALA A 442 -20.81 -18.76 -14.92
C ALA A 442 -21.74 -17.71 -15.52
N ILE A 443 -23.05 -18.00 -15.49
CA ILE A 443 -24.12 -17.06 -15.84
C ILE A 443 -24.96 -16.84 -14.59
N LEU A 444 -25.07 -15.59 -14.16
CA LEU A 444 -25.89 -15.14 -13.05
C LEU A 444 -27.08 -14.32 -13.59
N ASP A 445 -28.19 -14.33 -12.87
CA ASP A 445 -29.34 -13.46 -13.15
C ASP A 445 -29.58 -12.51 -11.97
N ALA A 446 -29.29 -11.23 -12.16
CA ALA A 446 -29.43 -10.22 -11.11
C ALA A 446 -30.86 -10.00 -10.62
N LEU A 447 -31.87 -10.43 -11.39
CA LEU A 447 -33.26 -10.40 -10.93
C LEU A 447 -33.58 -11.48 -9.89
N SER A 448 -32.67 -12.44 -9.67
CA SER A 448 -32.84 -13.50 -8.68
C SER A 448 -32.54 -13.06 -7.24
N TRP A 449 -32.00 -11.85 -7.04
CA TRP A 449 -31.74 -11.30 -5.71
C TRP A 449 -32.11 -9.83 -5.60
N LYS A 450 -32.34 -9.38 -4.36
CA LYS A 450 -32.57 -7.97 -4.09
C LYS A 450 -31.22 -7.25 -3.97
N ILE A 451 -30.97 -6.29 -4.86
CA ILE A 451 -29.81 -5.43 -4.76
C ILE A 451 -30.07 -4.36 -3.68
N PRO A 452 -29.19 -4.20 -2.68
CA PRO A 452 -29.33 -3.17 -1.66
C PRO A 452 -29.38 -1.76 -2.26
N GLU A 453 -30.21 -0.90 -1.65
CA GLU A 453 -30.47 0.47 -2.14
C GLU A 453 -29.20 1.32 -2.27
N ILE A 454 -28.19 1.08 -1.44
CA ILE A 454 -26.90 1.77 -1.53
C ILE A 454 -26.21 1.53 -2.88
N PHE A 455 -26.30 0.33 -3.46
CA PHE A 455 -25.73 0.04 -4.77
C PHE A 455 -26.57 0.64 -5.91
N CYS A 456 -27.89 0.69 -5.75
CA CYS A 456 -28.76 1.40 -6.69
C CYS A 456 -28.49 2.91 -6.69
N TRP A 457 -28.26 3.48 -5.50
CA TRP A 457 -27.88 4.86 -5.32
C TRP A 457 -26.49 5.14 -5.93
N LEU A 458 -25.50 4.28 -5.67
CA LEU A 458 -24.15 4.38 -6.27
C LEU A 458 -24.18 4.30 -7.80
N TYR A 459 -24.98 3.38 -8.35
CA TYR A 459 -25.18 3.25 -9.79
C TYR A 459 -25.69 4.56 -10.40
N LYS A 460 -26.69 5.19 -9.76
CA LYS A 460 -27.31 6.43 -10.23
C LYS A 460 -26.42 7.66 -10.05
N GLU A 461 -25.94 7.92 -8.84
CA GLU A 461 -25.15 9.11 -8.52
C GLU A 461 -23.74 9.04 -9.12
N GLY A 462 -23.14 7.83 -9.15
CA GLY A 462 -21.84 7.60 -9.76
C GLY A 462 -21.86 7.55 -11.29
N ASN A 463 -23.04 7.50 -11.91
CA ASN A 463 -23.23 7.34 -13.36
C ASN A 463 -22.40 6.18 -13.93
N LEU A 464 -22.37 5.08 -13.17
CA LEU A 464 -21.61 3.86 -13.44
C LEU A 464 -22.38 2.96 -14.40
N SER A 465 -21.68 2.20 -15.23
CA SER A 465 -22.28 1.11 -16.00
C SER A 465 -22.55 -0.11 -15.13
N ALA A 466 -23.47 -0.98 -15.56
CA ALA A 466 -23.72 -2.25 -14.87
C ALA A 466 -22.46 -3.15 -14.83
N GLU A 467 -21.62 -3.09 -15.87
CA GLU A 467 -20.35 -3.81 -15.93
C GLU A 467 -19.35 -3.31 -14.87
N GLU A 468 -19.16 -1.99 -14.75
CA GLU A 468 -18.34 -1.39 -13.70
C GLU A 468 -18.88 -1.72 -12.30
N MET A 469 -20.21 -1.73 -12.13
CA MET A 469 -20.85 -2.14 -10.88
C MET A 469 -20.49 -3.59 -10.52
N ALA A 470 -20.58 -4.52 -11.48
CA ALA A 470 -20.29 -5.93 -11.25
C ALA A 470 -18.80 -6.23 -11.03
N GLN A 471 -17.91 -5.43 -11.63
CA GLN A 471 -16.46 -5.56 -11.47
C GLN A 471 -15.95 -4.96 -10.16
N THR A 472 -16.64 -3.94 -9.62
CA THR A 472 -16.16 -3.18 -8.47
C THR A 472 -16.87 -3.54 -7.17
N PHE A 473 -18.16 -3.91 -7.24
CA PHE A 473 -18.98 -4.07 -6.06
C PHE A 473 -19.57 -5.49 -5.92
N PRO A 474 -19.87 -5.90 -4.68
CA PRO A 474 -20.57 -7.16 -4.43
C PRO A 474 -22.02 -7.18 -4.93
N CYS A 475 -22.61 -6.00 -5.18
CA CYS A 475 -23.97 -5.83 -5.71
C CYS A 475 -25.06 -6.61 -4.92
N GLY A 476 -24.87 -6.76 -3.60
CA GLY A 476 -25.80 -7.48 -2.73
C GLY A 476 -25.44 -8.93 -2.41
N ILE A 477 -24.38 -9.46 -3.01
CA ILE A 477 -23.91 -10.82 -2.80
C ILE A 477 -22.66 -10.77 -1.91
N GLY A 478 -22.68 -11.32 -0.71
CA GLY A 478 -21.47 -11.36 0.14
C GLY A 478 -20.63 -12.63 0.01
N ALA A 479 -21.24 -13.72 -0.48
CA ALA A 479 -20.52 -14.96 -0.76
C ALA A 479 -21.26 -15.82 -1.79
N VAL A 480 -20.51 -16.65 -2.51
CA VAL A 480 -21.01 -17.59 -3.53
C VAL A 480 -20.52 -19.01 -3.25
N LEU A 481 -21.44 -19.98 -3.22
CA LEU A 481 -21.12 -21.41 -3.13
C LEU A 481 -21.42 -22.12 -4.45
N LEU A 482 -20.46 -22.91 -4.95
CA LEU A 482 -20.67 -23.82 -6.07
C LEU A 482 -21.02 -25.21 -5.57
N VAL A 483 -22.20 -25.71 -5.96
CA VAL A 483 -22.72 -27.02 -5.53
C VAL A 483 -23.16 -27.88 -6.72
N GLN A 484 -23.17 -29.19 -6.52
CA GLN A 484 -23.78 -30.10 -7.51
C GLN A 484 -25.30 -29.91 -7.54
N GLN A 485 -25.89 -30.07 -8.73
CA GLN A 485 -27.31 -29.77 -8.99
C GLN A 485 -28.26 -30.57 -8.09
N ASP A 486 -27.97 -31.84 -7.93
CA ASP A 486 -28.70 -32.83 -7.13
C ASP A 486 -28.66 -32.50 -5.64
N LEU A 487 -27.54 -31.98 -5.17
CA LEU A 487 -27.34 -31.57 -3.78
C LEU A 487 -27.78 -30.13 -3.50
N ALA A 488 -28.05 -29.34 -4.54
CA ALA A 488 -28.32 -27.91 -4.42
C ALA A 488 -29.48 -27.61 -3.46
N GLN A 489 -30.64 -28.24 -3.64
CA GLN A 489 -31.79 -28.02 -2.74
C GLN A 489 -31.54 -28.47 -1.29
N HIS A 490 -30.66 -29.45 -1.09
CA HIS A 490 -30.30 -29.90 0.24
C HIS A 490 -29.39 -28.88 0.93
N VAL A 491 -28.33 -28.47 0.25
CA VAL A 491 -27.39 -27.45 0.75
C VAL A 491 -28.11 -26.12 1.01
N LEU A 492 -28.98 -25.68 0.11
CA LEU A 492 -29.80 -24.47 0.29
C LEU A 492 -30.64 -24.55 1.57
N ARG A 493 -31.33 -25.67 1.80
CA ARG A 493 -32.15 -25.86 3.01
C ARG A 493 -31.31 -25.84 4.29
N THR A 494 -30.09 -26.34 4.25
CA THR A 494 -29.17 -26.31 5.39
C THR A 494 -28.72 -24.89 5.70
N ILE A 495 -28.31 -24.13 4.67
CA ILE A 495 -27.88 -22.74 4.79
C ILE A 495 -29.03 -21.84 5.27
N CYS A 496 -30.23 -22.01 4.71
CA CYS A 496 -31.43 -21.24 5.06
C CYS A 496 -31.88 -21.35 6.52
N ARG A 497 -31.26 -22.25 7.32
CA ARG A 497 -31.50 -22.31 8.77
C ARG A 497 -30.80 -21.18 9.54
N GLN A 498 -29.74 -20.60 8.97
CA GLN A 498 -28.88 -19.64 9.68
C GLN A 498 -28.61 -18.38 8.84
N GLU A 499 -28.65 -18.47 7.51
CA GLU A 499 -28.42 -17.34 6.60
C GLU A 499 -29.52 -17.27 5.54
N GLN A 500 -29.70 -16.10 4.91
CA GLN A 500 -30.57 -16.04 3.75
C GLN A 500 -29.79 -16.41 2.50
N ALA A 501 -30.31 -17.38 1.74
CA ALA A 501 -29.71 -17.85 0.51
C ALA A 501 -30.73 -18.16 -0.57
N TRP A 502 -30.30 -18.05 -1.83
CA TRP A 502 -31.11 -18.34 -3.00
C TRP A 502 -30.20 -18.72 -4.18
N PRO A 503 -30.73 -19.49 -5.16
CA PRO A 503 -30.01 -19.76 -6.40
C PRO A 503 -29.83 -18.48 -7.22
N ILE A 504 -28.59 -18.15 -7.60
CA ILE A 504 -28.27 -16.91 -8.35
C ILE A 504 -27.88 -17.15 -9.81
N GLY A 505 -27.59 -18.38 -10.18
CA GLY A 505 -27.07 -18.68 -11.51
C GLY A 505 -26.61 -20.12 -11.68
N ARG A 506 -25.94 -20.35 -12.81
CA ARG A 506 -25.44 -21.66 -13.21
C ARG A 506 -24.06 -21.59 -13.87
N VAL A 507 -23.29 -22.67 -13.74
CA VAL A 507 -22.03 -22.85 -14.48
C VAL A 507 -22.32 -23.50 -15.84
N VAL A 508 -21.66 -23.01 -16.88
CA VAL A 508 -21.79 -23.42 -18.29
C VAL A 508 -20.41 -23.65 -18.91
N SER A 509 -20.36 -24.30 -20.07
CA SER A 509 -19.10 -24.48 -20.83
C SER A 509 -18.67 -23.18 -21.55
N PRO A 510 -17.37 -22.98 -21.84
CA PRO A 510 -16.78 -21.69 -22.21
C PRO A 510 -17.32 -21.08 -23.50
N GLY A 511 -17.88 -21.90 -24.39
CA GLY A 511 -18.32 -21.48 -25.72
C GLY A 511 -19.63 -20.67 -25.76
N HIS A 512 -20.27 -20.37 -24.63
CA HIS A 512 -21.58 -19.71 -24.63
C HIS A 512 -21.56 -18.19 -24.45
N THR A 513 -20.54 -17.58 -23.85
CA THR A 513 -20.68 -16.23 -23.28
C THR A 513 -19.58 -15.23 -23.62
N GLY A 514 -18.43 -15.65 -24.15
CA GLY A 514 -17.29 -14.75 -24.43
C GLY A 514 -16.60 -14.17 -23.18
N ALA A 515 -17.28 -14.13 -22.04
CA ALA A 515 -16.78 -13.77 -20.71
C ALA A 515 -16.76 -14.99 -19.77
N HIS A 516 -15.81 -15.01 -18.82
CA HIS A 516 -15.65 -16.07 -17.82
C HIS A 516 -16.79 -16.06 -16.77
N VAL A 517 -17.34 -14.89 -16.45
CA VAL A 517 -18.55 -14.72 -15.65
C VAL A 517 -19.42 -13.65 -16.29
N GLU A 518 -20.70 -13.95 -16.51
CA GLU A 518 -21.71 -13.05 -17.06
C GLU A 518 -22.80 -12.78 -16.03
N VAL A 519 -23.16 -11.51 -15.82
CA VAL A 519 -24.26 -11.10 -14.93
C VAL A 519 -25.38 -10.49 -15.77
N GLN A 520 -26.43 -11.28 -15.99
CA GLN A 520 -27.60 -10.88 -16.77
C GLN A 520 -28.52 -9.98 -15.93
N ASN A 521 -29.24 -9.08 -16.62
CA ASN A 521 -30.27 -8.21 -16.05
C ASN A 521 -29.83 -7.28 -14.91
N LEU A 522 -28.51 -7.06 -14.73
CA LEU A 522 -28.00 -6.26 -13.62
C LEU A 522 -28.49 -4.80 -13.68
N GLU A 523 -28.49 -4.19 -14.87
CA GLU A 523 -29.02 -2.84 -15.06
C GLU A 523 -30.51 -2.76 -14.66
N ALA A 524 -31.32 -3.72 -15.09
CA ALA A 524 -32.74 -3.76 -14.75
C ALA A 524 -32.94 -3.91 -13.22
N ALA A 525 -32.19 -4.80 -12.57
CA ALA A 525 -32.26 -5.01 -11.13
C ALA A 525 -31.86 -3.76 -10.32
N LEU A 526 -30.83 -3.02 -10.78
CA LEU A 526 -30.39 -1.76 -10.18
C LEU A 526 -31.43 -0.65 -10.32
N GLN A 527 -32.20 -0.64 -11.41
CA GLN A 527 -33.28 0.34 -11.64
C GLN A 527 -34.56 0.02 -10.86
N LEU A 528 -34.91 -1.27 -10.71
CA LEU A 528 -36.14 -1.73 -10.03
C LEU A 528 -36.13 -1.49 -8.51
N SER A 529 -34.96 -1.54 -7.86
CA SER A 529 -34.84 -1.54 -6.40
C SER A 529 -34.77 -0.13 -5.77
N SER A 530 -35.12 0.92 -6.53
CA SER A 530 -35.15 2.30 -6.03
C SER A 530 -36.52 2.64 -5.41
N PRO A 531 -36.59 3.29 -4.22
CA PRO A 531 -37.86 3.61 -3.60
C PRO A 531 -38.70 4.54 -4.48
N GLN A 532 -39.94 4.15 -4.74
CA GLN A 532 -40.97 5.04 -5.26
C GLN A 532 -41.50 5.90 -4.10
N GLY A 533 -41.25 7.21 -4.16
CA GLY A 533 -41.73 8.21 -3.20
C GLY A 533 -41.80 9.60 -3.84
N SER A 534 -42.93 9.84 -4.50
CA SER A 534 -43.50 11.08 -5.05
C SER A 534 -42.67 12.38 -5.09
N LEU A 535 -42.44 12.89 -6.31
CA LEU A 535 -43.09 14.12 -6.77
C LEU A 535 -43.50 13.92 -8.24
N SER A 536 -44.80 13.77 -8.46
CA SER A 536 -45.43 13.88 -9.77
C SER A 536 -45.44 15.34 -10.20
N ASP A 537 -44.90 15.66 -11.38
CA ASP A 537 -45.75 16.14 -12.47
C ASP A 537 -45.01 16.16 -13.82
N GLY A 538 -45.72 15.71 -14.85
CA GLY A 538 -45.37 15.94 -16.25
C GLY A 538 -44.45 14.92 -16.90
N ALA A 539 -45.02 14.02 -17.70
CA ALA A 539 -44.32 13.59 -18.90
C ALA A 539 -44.07 14.81 -19.80
N PRO A 540 -42.91 14.93 -20.43
CA PRO A 540 -42.87 15.43 -21.79
C PRO A 540 -42.34 14.34 -22.71
N GLU A 541 -42.99 14.28 -23.86
CA GLU A 541 -42.58 13.64 -25.10
C GLU A 541 -41.06 13.54 -25.27
N ALA A 542 -40.63 12.45 -25.91
CA ALA A 542 -39.27 12.21 -26.35
C ALA A 542 -38.69 13.47 -27.04
N ARG A 543 -37.93 14.26 -26.28
CA ARG A 543 -37.05 15.28 -26.84
C ARG A 543 -35.81 14.57 -27.37
N PRO A 544 -35.28 14.93 -28.55
CA PRO A 544 -33.96 14.46 -28.96
C PRO A 544 -33.01 14.86 -27.84
N GLN A 545 -32.41 13.87 -27.15
CA GLN A 545 -31.40 14.19 -26.15
C GLN A 545 -30.31 14.99 -26.88
N PRO A 546 -29.94 16.18 -26.38
CA PRO A 546 -28.89 16.96 -27.02
C PRO A 546 -27.65 16.08 -27.07
N ALA A 547 -27.00 15.97 -28.24
CA ALA A 547 -25.80 15.17 -28.42
C ALA A 547 -24.81 15.52 -27.30
N ARG A 548 -24.72 14.65 -26.30
CA ARG A 548 -23.93 14.93 -25.10
C ARG A 548 -22.47 14.90 -25.52
N ARG A 549 -21.77 16.00 -25.23
CA ARG A 549 -20.41 16.28 -25.65
C ARG A 549 -19.47 15.12 -25.28
N ARG A 550 -18.78 14.55 -26.29
CA ARG A 550 -17.73 13.55 -26.07
C ARG A 550 -16.47 14.22 -25.51
N VAL A 551 -15.87 13.59 -24.51
CA VAL A 551 -14.63 14.03 -23.86
C VAL A 551 -13.48 13.82 -24.83
N ARG A 552 -12.71 14.89 -25.08
CA ARG A 552 -11.59 14.90 -26.02
C ARG A 552 -10.34 14.35 -25.34
N VAL A 553 -9.88 13.18 -25.75
CA VAL A 553 -8.77 12.46 -25.13
C VAL A 553 -7.52 12.54 -26.00
N ALA A 554 -6.38 12.87 -25.40
CA ALA A 554 -5.06 12.69 -26.01
C ALA A 554 -4.36 11.45 -25.46
N VAL A 555 -3.64 10.74 -26.31
CA VAL A 555 -2.84 9.58 -25.91
C VAL A 555 -1.36 9.92 -26.05
N LEU A 556 -0.55 9.62 -25.03
CA LEU A 556 0.90 9.78 -25.06
C LEU A 556 1.61 8.43 -25.03
N VAL A 557 2.62 8.28 -25.90
CA VAL A 557 3.37 7.02 -26.08
C VAL A 557 4.88 7.29 -26.19
N SER A 558 5.71 6.32 -25.77
CA SER A 558 7.18 6.41 -25.90
C SER A 558 7.83 5.24 -26.64
N GLY A 559 7.06 4.21 -27.03
CA GLY A 559 7.58 3.00 -27.65
C GLY A 559 6.49 2.17 -28.33
N THR A 560 6.84 0.96 -28.75
CA THR A 560 5.97 0.04 -29.48
C THR A 560 5.09 -0.77 -28.53
N GLY A 561 3.77 -0.56 -28.52
CA GLY A 561 2.80 -1.22 -27.66
C GLY A 561 1.39 -1.27 -28.28
N THR A 562 0.59 -2.26 -27.90
CA THR A 562 -0.75 -2.51 -28.49
C THR A 562 -1.89 -1.71 -27.84
N THR A 563 -1.61 -0.97 -26.77
CA THR A 563 -2.61 -0.22 -25.97
C THR A 563 -3.40 0.79 -26.81
N LEU A 564 -2.75 1.47 -27.77
CA LEU A 564 -3.43 2.44 -28.62
C LEU A 564 -4.50 1.79 -29.52
N SER A 565 -4.25 0.59 -30.03
CA SER A 565 -5.19 -0.11 -30.92
C SER A 565 -6.49 -0.48 -30.21
N ALA A 566 -6.41 -0.87 -28.92
CA ALA A 566 -7.58 -1.13 -28.09
C ALA A 566 -8.41 0.16 -27.86
N LEU A 567 -7.73 1.27 -27.50
CA LEU A 567 -8.39 2.57 -27.29
C LEU A 567 -9.09 3.09 -28.55
N ILE A 568 -8.51 2.88 -29.74
CA ILE A 568 -9.15 3.25 -31.01
C ILE A 568 -10.42 2.42 -31.26
N GLY A 569 -10.39 1.13 -30.95
CA GLY A 569 -11.54 0.23 -31.09
C GLY A 569 -12.72 0.67 -30.23
N ASP A 570 -12.47 0.92 -28.95
CA ASP A 570 -13.50 1.27 -27.98
C ASP A 570 -14.08 2.67 -28.22
N THR A 571 -13.23 3.65 -28.57
CA THR A 571 -13.69 5.04 -28.76
C THR A 571 -14.55 5.25 -30.01
N ARG A 572 -14.53 4.30 -30.96
CA ARG A 572 -15.37 4.33 -32.17
C ARG A 572 -16.77 3.76 -31.96
N GLN A 573 -17.03 3.10 -30.83
CA GLN A 573 -18.36 2.56 -30.54
C GLN A 573 -19.40 3.68 -30.34
N PRO A 574 -20.68 3.48 -30.74
CA PRO A 574 -21.71 4.52 -30.67
C PRO A 574 -21.94 5.09 -29.26
N GLY A 575 -21.71 4.28 -28.22
CA GLY A 575 -21.86 4.66 -26.81
C GLY A 575 -20.62 5.26 -26.15
N SER A 576 -19.46 5.30 -26.83
CA SER A 576 -18.24 5.84 -26.22
C SER A 576 -18.37 7.33 -25.95
N ARG A 577 -18.09 7.70 -24.70
CA ARG A 577 -18.03 9.10 -24.25
C ARG A 577 -16.65 9.73 -24.47
N ALA A 578 -15.66 8.94 -24.89
CA ALA A 578 -14.32 9.42 -25.19
C ALA A 578 -14.11 9.49 -26.72
N GLN A 579 -13.48 10.57 -27.17
CA GLN A 579 -13.03 10.75 -28.55
C GLN A 579 -11.51 10.97 -28.53
N LEU A 580 -10.75 10.09 -29.19
CA LEU A 580 -9.32 10.32 -29.36
C LEU A 580 -9.11 11.46 -30.36
N VAL A 581 -8.54 12.56 -29.89
CA VAL A 581 -8.32 13.77 -30.71
C VAL A 581 -6.87 13.98 -31.08
N LEU A 582 -5.94 13.31 -30.39
CA LEU A 582 -4.51 13.50 -30.58
C LEU A 582 -3.71 12.31 -30.05
N LEU A 583 -2.68 11.90 -30.80
CA LEU A 583 -1.61 11.04 -30.32
C LEU A 583 -0.29 11.83 -30.28
N ILE A 584 0.40 11.82 -29.15
CA ILE A 584 1.74 12.41 -29.02
C ILE A 584 2.76 11.30 -28.73
N SER A 585 3.79 11.21 -29.57
CA SER A 585 4.91 10.31 -29.32
C SER A 585 6.16 11.07 -28.89
N SER A 586 6.86 10.54 -27.88
CA SER A 586 8.18 11.05 -27.48
C SER A 586 9.35 10.54 -28.34
N ARG A 587 9.08 9.74 -29.38
CA ARG A 587 10.08 9.20 -30.32
C ARG A 587 9.53 9.21 -31.74
N ALA A 588 10.35 9.62 -32.70
CA ALA A 588 10.01 9.51 -34.11
C ALA A 588 10.02 8.04 -34.58
N GLY A 589 9.21 7.71 -35.58
CA GLY A 589 9.27 6.40 -36.27
C GLY A 589 8.66 5.21 -35.53
N VAL A 590 7.90 5.43 -34.44
CA VAL A 590 7.18 4.36 -33.73
C VAL A 590 5.93 3.90 -34.51
N GLU A 591 5.55 2.63 -34.39
CA GLU A 591 4.44 2.02 -35.16
C GLU A 591 3.07 2.61 -34.78
N GLU A 592 2.94 3.08 -33.54
CA GLU A 592 1.74 3.70 -32.97
C GLU A 592 1.36 4.99 -33.72
N LEU A 593 2.35 5.75 -34.20
CA LEU A 593 2.11 6.93 -35.04
C LEU A 593 1.47 6.53 -36.37
N ARG A 594 1.91 5.42 -36.98
CA ARG A 594 1.33 4.91 -38.23
C ARG A 594 -0.10 4.40 -37.99
N ASN A 595 -0.33 3.73 -36.85
CA ASN A 595 -1.65 3.21 -36.49
C ASN A 595 -2.66 4.33 -36.21
N ALA A 596 -2.27 5.39 -35.50
CA ALA A 596 -3.11 6.57 -35.32
C ALA A 596 -3.40 7.29 -36.64
N ALA A 597 -2.40 7.45 -37.52
CA ALA A 597 -2.60 8.07 -38.82
C ALA A 597 -3.59 7.27 -39.70
N ARG A 598 -3.48 5.93 -39.74
CA ARG A 598 -4.46 5.04 -40.41
C ARG A 598 -5.85 5.17 -39.82
N ALA A 599 -5.95 5.45 -38.52
CA ALA A 599 -7.21 5.67 -37.82
C ALA A 599 -7.77 7.10 -37.96
N GLY A 600 -7.10 7.99 -38.71
CA GLY A 600 -7.51 9.37 -38.91
C GLY A 600 -7.32 10.26 -37.66
N ILE A 601 -6.51 9.83 -36.69
CA ILE A 601 -6.22 10.59 -35.47
C ILE A 601 -4.98 11.45 -35.73
N PRO A 602 -5.03 12.76 -35.50
CA PRO A 602 -3.87 13.63 -35.61
C PRO A 602 -2.72 13.15 -34.73
N THR A 603 -1.49 13.21 -35.26
CA THR A 603 -0.29 12.77 -34.55
C THR A 603 0.75 13.88 -34.42
N ARG A 604 1.41 13.98 -33.28
CA ARG A 604 2.56 14.87 -33.07
C ARG A 604 3.74 14.07 -32.51
N VAL A 605 4.94 14.41 -32.97
CA VAL A 605 6.19 13.88 -32.41
C VAL A 605 6.88 15.02 -31.68
N ILE A 606 7.12 14.82 -30.39
CA ILE A 606 7.84 15.77 -29.56
C ILE A 606 9.03 15.01 -28.99
N ASP A 607 10.19 15.13 -29.64
CA ASP A 607 11.39 14.41 -29.20
C ASP A 607 12.02 15.15 -28.01
N PRO A 608 12.06 14.56 -26.80
CA PRO A 608 12.61 15.21 -25.62
C PRO A 608 14.09 15.56 -25.75
N LYS A 609 14.83 15.00 -26.72
CA LYS A 609 16.23 15.35 -27.00
C LYS A 609 16.39 16.73 -27.66
N LEU A 610 15.31 17.27 -28.22
CA LEU A 610 15.31 18.59 -28.89
C LEU A 610 15.05 19.75 -27.92
N PHE A 611 14.79 19.47 -26.64
CA PHE A 611 14.46 20.47 -25.62
C PHE A 611 15.56 20.56 -24.57
N GLY A 612 15.93 21.78 -24.18
CA GLY A 612 17.04 22.03 -23.26
C GLY A 612 16.69 21.73 -21.80
N SER A 613 15.40 21.68 -21.48
CA SER A 613 14.91 21.34 -20.15
C SER A 613 13.62 20.53 -20.20
N ARG A 614 13.33 19.81 -19.10
CA ARG A 614 12.06 19.09 -18.98
C ARG A 614 10.85 20.03 -18.97
N ALA A 615 11.01 21.21 -18.37
CA ALA A 615 9.93 22.20 -18.32
C ALA A 615 9.58 22.74 -19.73
N GLU A 616 10.57 22.92 -20.62
CA GLU A 616 10.32 23.29 -22.01
C GLU A 616 9.62 22.19 -22.81
N PHE A 617 10.05 20.94 -22.61
CA PHE A 617 9.39 19.77 -23.20
C PHE A 617 7.93 19.68 -22.75
N ASP A 618 7.67 19.81 -21.45
CA ASP A 618 6.31 19.75 -20.89
C ASP A 618 5.46 20.96 -21.28
N SER A 619 6.06 22.15 -21.40
CA SER A 619 5.34 23.36 -21.87
C SER A 619 4.96 23.24 -23.34
N THR A 620 5.81 22.61 -24.16
CA THR A 620 5.49 22.31 -25.56
C THR A 620 4.40 21.25 -25.65
N LEU A 621 4.48 20.23 -24.79
CA LEU A 621 3.46 19.21 -24.66
C LEU A 621 2.11 19.81 -24.27
N ASP A 622 2.10 20.69 -23.27
CA ASP A 622 0.94 21.46 -22.82
C ASP A 622 0.32 22.27 -23.95
N HIS A 623 1.13 23.02 -24.68
CA HIS A 623 0.64 23.87 -25.76
C HIS A 623 -0.03 23.05 -26.87
N VAL A 624 0.57 21.92 -27.23
CA VAL A 624 0.01 20.99 -28.21
C VAL A 624 -1.28 20.35 -27.67
N LEU A 625 -1.35 20.00 -26.39
CA LEU A 625 -2.58 19.46 -25.80
C LEU A 625 -3.71 20.52 -25.76
N GLU A 626 -3.38 21.79 -25.52
CA GLU A 626 -4.33 22.91 -25.57
C GLU A 626 -4.79 23.24 -27.00
N GLU A 627 -3.89 23.20 -27.98
CA GLU A 627 -4.18 23.39 -29.42
C GLU A 627 -5.30 22.43 -29.87
N PHE A 628 -5.25 21.19 -29.41
CA PHE A 628 -6.24 20.16 -29.76
C PHE A 628 -7.46 20.15 -28.82
N SER A 629 -7.55 21.12 -27.90
CA SER A 629 -8.62 21.24 -26.91
C SER A 629 -8.82 19.94 -26.13
N VAL A 630 -7.72 19.37 -25.63
CA VAL A 630 -7.73 18.11 -24.89
C VAL A 630 -8.37 18.31 -23.52
N GLU A 631 -9.21 17.35 -23.13
CA GLU A 631 -9.93 17.33 -21.86
C GLU A 631 -9.44 16.22 -20.94
N LEU A 632 -8.93 15.12 -21.50
CA LEU A 632 -8.36 13.99 -20.76
C LEU A 632 -7.05 13.49 -21.38
N ILE A 633 -6.09 13.09 -20.57
CA ILE A 633 -4.78 12.62 -20.99
C ILE A 633 -4.57 11.15 -20.61
N CYS A 634 -4.32 10.30 -21.60
CA CYS A 634 -4.02 8.88 -21.42
C CYS A 634 -2.53 8.60 -21.64
N LEU A 635 -1.84 8.12 -20.60
CA LEU A 635 -0.43 7.73 -20.66
C LEU A 635 -0.28 6.25 -21.02
N ALA A 636 -0.30 5.95 -22.32
CA ALA A 636 -0.24 4.58 -22.84
C ALA A 636 1.22 4.16 -23.11
N GLY A 637 1.95 3.75 -22.06
CA GLY A 637 3.36 3.37 -22.20
C GLY A 637 4.28 4.57 -22.43
N PHE A 638 3.94 5.71 -21.85
CA PHE A 638 4.74 6.93 -21.87
C PHE A 638 5.83 6.85 -20.78
N VAL A 639 7.09 6.63 -21.17
CA VAL A 639 8.21 6.35 -20.25
C VAL A 639 9.00 7.64 -19.97
N ARG A 640 8.27 8.70 -19.63
CA ARG A 640 8.79 10.02 -19.28
C ARG A 640 8.07 10.54 -18.05
N VAL A 641 8.83 11.06 -17.11
CA VAL A 641 8.32 11.71 -15.91
C VAL A 641 7.89 13.11 -16.31
N LEU A 642 6.62 13.38 -16.07
CA LEU A 642 5.99 14.67 -16.29
C LEU A 642 6.28 15.58 -15.10
N SER A 643 6.56 16.85 -15.35
CA SER A 643 6.88 17.81 -14.30
C SER A 643 5.68 18.15 -13.43
N SER A 644 5.96 18.60 -12.21
CA SER A 644 4.93 19.04 -11.28
C SER A 644 4.01 20.14 -11.84
N PRO A 645 4.49 21.16 -12.59
CA PRO A 645 3.60 22.13 -13.25
C PRO A 645 2.61 21.50 -14.24
N PHE A 646 3.07 20.57 -15.09
CA PHE A 646 2.23 19.82 -16.01
C PHE A 646 1.14 19.05 -15.23
N LEU A 647 1.56 18.29 -14.19
CA LEU A 647 0.64 17.52 -13.35
C LEU A 647 -0.35 18.40 -12.57
N CYS A 648 0.06 19.60 -12.15
CA CYS A 648 -0.82 20.57 -11.50
C CYS A 648 -1.84 21.15 -12.48
N LYS A 649 -1.43 21.46 -13.72
CA LYS A 649 -2.30 22.03 -14.76
C LYS A 649 -3.34 21.02 -15.24
N TRP A 650 -2.93 19.78 -15.43
CA TRP A 650 -3.78 18.67 -15.85
C TRP A 650 -4.31 17.85 -14.68
N ARG A 651 -4.30 18.40 -13.46
CA ARG A 651 -4.77 17.69 -12.27
C ARG A 651 -6.24 17.29 -12.43
N GLY A 652 -6.51 15.99 -12.35
CA GLY A 652 -7.85 15.43 -12.52
C GLY A 652 -8.29 15.28 -13.99
N LYS A 653 -7.36 15.38 -14.95
CA LYS A 653 -7.54 15.18 -16.38
C LYS A 653 -6.58 14.14 -16.93
#